data_AF-A0A813B8N3-F1
#
_entry.id   AF-A0A813B8N3-F1
#
_cell.length_a   1.000
_cell.length_b   1.000
_cell.length_c   1.000
_cell.angle_alpha   90.00
_cell.angle_beta   90.00
_cell.angle_gamma   90.00
#
_symmetry.space_group_name_H-M   'P 1'
#
loop_
_entity.id
_entity.type
_entity.pdbx_description
1 polymer ?
#
loop_
_entity_poly.entity_id
_entity_poly.type
_entity_poly.pdbx_seq_one_letter_code
_entity_poly.pdbx_strand_id
1 'polypeptide(L)'
;MRPSHYPRGGEDWFAAMCREVETVRGRAGICDVSTLGKIDIQGPDAVALLNRVYSNGWKTLPVGKARYGLMLREDGFVFDDGTTSRLGEQHYLMTTTTANAGPVLAHLEFCLQALWPELDVQVASVTDQWAQVALAGPQARRVLERVVDDLDLSNAAFPFLAVAETTVLGGELADALLRYGAEVGLVPYGGEALSTLRIEKGHPAGGELDGRTTAQDLGMGKLLSGKKDYIGRAMSRRPALEADDRPVLVGIRPTSAETPLRAGAHLLTPGDSPSVEADQGWISSSCYSPILGSYLGLAFLKHGRDRLGEEVTVYDPLREGLFRARICAPVFVAAPQAGSQAGSQAGPQSARRLGPLAGIALPERRPAEGQVGIHLTVPPAPSLVSLEAGRGQAAALGARIAARFGAMPAPGQSRGENPRVLHTAPDTLLVLAEGHGEGALAAELRDLVGDTAALLDLSHGRSLIRLGGPEARALLACGTAVDLAPERFAPGACAATQLGPIAVTLHLRSAAPAFDLLVARGFAESLWDWVLGRARRFGYEGIARLFEREAKRRMTQTWRVDSETGRLREVLLCRPDHYAWQPTNAIARETLAAGPARPEQSALEAQYDGLVRALEAAGVVCHYTVPEPHLPYQVYTRDSSQ
;
A
#
# COMPACT_ATOMS: atom_id res chain seq x y z
N MET A 1 -1.19 4.63 6.51
CA MET A 1 -0.32 5.61 7.19
C MET A 1 1.13 5.34 6.82
N ARG A 2 2.00 6.35 6.73
CA ARG A 2 3.44 6.21 6.45
C ARG A 2 4.26 6.93 7.52
N PRO A 3 5.45 6.42 7.91
CA PRO A 3 6.35 7.13 8.81
C PRO A 3 6.81 8.46 8.20
N SER A 4 6.58 9.57 8.90
CA SER A 4 7.08 10.91 8.49
C SER A 4 8.57 11.04 8.77
N HIS A 5 9.01 10.63 9.97
CA HIS A 5 10.40 10.66 10.44
C HIS A 5 10.56 9.70 11.64
N TYR A 6 11.80 9.41 12.04
CA TYR A 6 12.17 8.53 13.15
C TYR A 6 13.04 9.29 14.16
N PRO A 7 12.45 9.99 15.15
CA PRO A 7 13.21 10.78 16.12
C PRO A 7 13.98 9.90 17.09
N ARG A 8 15.14 10.38 17.56
CA ARG A 8 15.95 9.75 18.61
C ARG A 8 16.05 10.65 19.83
N GLY A 9 15.79 10.09 21.01
CA GLY A 9 15.84 10.88 22.25
C GLY A 9 14.90 12.07 22.20
N GLY A 10 15.42 13.28 22.45
CA GLY A 10 14.66 14.53 22.43
C GLY A 10 14.69 15.30 21.11
N GLU A 11 15.06 14.67 19.99
CA GLU A 11 15.04 15.33 18.66
C GLU A 11 13.61 15.74 18.27
N ASP A 12 13.48 16.94 17.71
CA ASP A 12 12.28 17.33 16.96
C ASP A 12 12.31 16.72 15.54
N TRP A 13 11.23 16.97 14.78
CA TRP A 13 11.09 16.43 13.42
C TRP A 13 12.20 16.94 12.48
N PHE A 14 12.66 18.19 12.66
CA PHE A 14 13.63 18.83 11.79
C PHE A 14 15.02 18.24 12.02
N ALA A 15 15.44 18.11 13.27
CA ALA A 15 16.69 17.46 13.65
C ALA A 15 16.73 16.00 13.20
N ALA A 16 15.61 15.27 13.37
CA ALA A 16 15.49 13.88 12.90
C ALA A 16 15.65 13.78 11.38
N MET A 17 14.95 14.63 10.61
CA MET A 17 15.05 14.70 9.16
C MET A 17 16.47 15.00 8.69
N CYS A 18 17.13 16.02 9.28
CA CYS A 18 18.50 16.37 8.93
C CYS A 18 19.46 15.18 9.12
N ARG A 19 19.42 14.55 10.29
CA ARG A 19 20.21 13.35 10.60
C ARG A 19 19.94 12.21 9.62
N GLU A 20 18.67 11.96 9.28
CA GLU A 20 18.28 10.92 8.33
C GLU A 20 18.87 11.17 6.93
N VAL A 21 18.75 12.39 6.40
CA VAL A 21 19.29 12.77 5.07
C VAL A 21 20.81 12.63 5.03
N GLU A 22 21.50 13.17 6.03
CA GLU A 22 22.97 13.07 6.16
C GLU A 22 23.41 11.61 6.22
N THR A 23 22.68 10.77 6.97
CA THR A 23 23.02 9.35 7.11
C THR A 23 22.79 8.59 5.81
N VAL A 24 21.67 8.84 5.09
CA VAL A 24 21.42 8.19 3.80
C VAL A 24 22.52 8.53 2.80
N ARG A 25 22.96 9.80 2.74
CA ARG A 25 23.99 10.22 1.77
C ARG A 25 25.40 9.81 2.15
N GLY A 26 25.72 9.79 3.45
CA GLY A 26 27.05 9.39 3.94
C GLY A 26 27.21 7.87 4.12
N ARG A 27 26.13 7.14 4.33
CA ARG A 27 26.13 5.71 4.70
C ARG A 27 25.04 4.93 3.98
N ALA A 28 23.96 4.61 4.66
CA ALA A 28 22.81 3.89 4.13
C ALA A 28 21.56 4.24 4.95
N GLY A 29 20.40 4.14 4.32
CA GLY A 29 19.12 4.14 5.02
C GLY A 29 18.06 3.30 4.33
N ILE A 30 17.06 2.89 5.10
CA ILE A 30 15.88 2.19 4.60
C ILE A 30 14.63 3.05 4.69
N CYS A 31 13.79 3.00 3.67
CA CYS A 31 12.48 3.64 3.68
C CYS A 31 11.41 2.63 3.26
N ASP A 32 10.29 2.65 3.98
CA ASP A 32 9.10 1.91 3.60
C ASP A 32 8.40 2.61 2.42
N VAL A 33 8.44 1.93 1.28
CA VAL A 33 7.77 2.34 0.04
C VAL A 33 6.70 1.33 -0.37
N SER A 34 6.23 0.50 0.57
CA SER A 34 5.21 -0.52 0.35
C SER A 34 3.88 0.05 -0.15
N THR A 35 3.62 1.35 0.05
CA THR A 35 2.40 2.02 -0.42
C THR A 35 2.39 2.35 -1.91
N LEU A 36 3.51 2.19 -2.64
CA LEU A 36 3.49 2.40 -4.10
C LEU A 36 2.52 1.43 -4.75
N GLY A 37 1.81 1.88 -5.79
CA GLY A 37 1.00 0.95 -6.58
C GLY A 37 1.90 -0.02 -7.33
N LYS A 38 1.47 -1.28 -7.38
CA LYS A 38 2.21 -2.37 -8.04
C LYS A 38 1.21 -3.15 -8.87
N ILE A 39 1.44 -3.19 -10.17
CA ILE A 39 0.58 -3.87 -11.14
C ILE A 39 1.42 -4.89 -11.88
N ASP A 40 1.04 -6.15 -11.76
CA ASP A 40 1.59 -7.25 -12.52
C ASP A 40 0.92 -7.26 -13.91
N ILE A 41 1.72 -7.33 -14.97
CA ILE A 41 1.27 -7.24 -16.36
C ILE A 41 1.88 -8.43 -17.11
N GLN A 42 1.02 -9.31 -17.62
CA GLN A 42 1.42 -10.52 -18.32
C GLN A 42 0.71 -10.65 -19.66
N GLY A 43 1.37 -11.29 -20.63
CA GLY A 43 0.78 -11.66 -21.92
C GLY A 43 1.63 -11.23 -23.12
N PRO A 44 1.38 -11.84 -24.30
CA PRO A 44 2.19 -11.63 -25.50
C PRO A 44 2.14 -10.17 -26.00
N ASP A 45 1.04 -9.46 -25.73
CA ASP A 45 0.85 -8.07 -26.15
C ASP A 45 1.23 -7.04 -25.07
N ALA A 46 1.85 -7.45 -23.96
CA ALA A 46 2.19 -6.55 -22.85
C ALA A 46 3.03 -5.34 -23.32
N VAL A 47 3.99 -5.57 -24.23
CA VAL A 47 4.79 -4.49 -24.83
C VAL A 47 3.95 -3.53 -25.67
N ALA A 48 2.92 -4.04 -26.36
CA ALA A 48 2.01 -3.22 -27.15
C ALA A 48 1.19 -2.31 -26.22
N LEU A 49 0.61 -2.87 -25.15
CA LEU A 49 -0.09 -2.10 -24.12
C LEU A 49 0.83 -1.02 -23.51
N LEU A 50 2.02 -1.40 -23.03
CA LEU A 50 2.99 -0.47 -22.42
C LEU A 50 3.37 0.68 -23.37
N ASN A 51 3.55 0.40 -24.68
CA ASN A 51 3.82 1.45 -25.66
C ASN A 51 2.62 2.37 -25.92
N ARG A 52 1.39 1.93 -25.71
CA ARG A 52 0.20 2.76 -25.90
C ARG A 52 -0.07 3.64 -24.66
N VAL A 53 0.18 3.14 -23.45
CA VAL A 53 -0.11 3.86 -22.19
C VAL A 53 1.01 4.78 -21.70
N TYR A 54 2.27 4.37 -21.86
CA TYR A 54 3.41 5.23 -21.54
C TYR A 54 3.81 6.10 -22.73
N SER A 55 4.32 7.29 -22.45
CA SER A 55 4.82 8.21 -23.48
C SER A 55 6.14 7.77 -24.14
N ASN A 56 7.01 7.09 -23.40
CA ASN A 56 8.29 6.56 -23.88
C ASN A 56 8.16 5.15 -24.47
N GLY A 57 9.17 4.71 -25.23
CA GLY A 57 9.17 3.40 -25.90
C GLY A 57 9.58 2.25 -25.00
N TRP A 58 9.03 1.05 -25.23
CA TRP A 58 9.24 -0.15 -24.41
C TRP A 58 9.81 -1.36 -25.16
N LYS A 59 9.78 -1.36 -26.49
CA LYS A 59 10.18 -2.52 -27.33
C LYS A 59 11.61 -3.04 -27.07
N THR A 60 12.51 -2.15 -26.66
CA THR A 60 13.94 -2.46 -26.51
C THR A 60 14.36 -2.74 -25.07
N LEU A 61 13.42 -2.81 -24.12
CA LEU A 61 13.75 -3.10 -22.73
C LEU A 61 14.13 -4.59 -22.60
N PRO A 62 15.37 -4.95 -22.24
CA PRO A 62 15.74 -6.35 -22.04
C PRO A 62 15.07 -6.94 -20.80
N VAL A 63 14.90 -8.26 -20.76
CA VAL A 63 14.57 -8.97 -19.51
C VAL A 63 15.68 -8.71 -18.47
N GLY A 64 15.30 -8.58 -17.20
CA GLY A 64 16.24 -8.24 -16.12
C GLY A 64 16.59 -6.74 -16.07
N LYS A 65 15.83 -5.89 -16.78
CA LYS A 65 15.94 -4.43 -16.72
C LYS A 65 14.63 -3.76 -16.37
N ALA A 66 14.76 -2.58 -15.78
CA ALA A 66 13.67 -1.69 -15.50
C ALA A 66 13.80 -0.39 -16.29
N ARG A 67 12.70 0.33 -16.45
CA ARG A 67 12.66 1.62 -17.12
C ARG A 67 11.66 2.53 -16.43
N TYR A 68 12.06 3.78 -16.23
CA TYR A 68 11.15 4.84 -15.80
C TYR A 68 10.26 5.27 -16.98
N GLY A 69 8.97 5.46 -16.73
CA GLY A 69 7.99 5.88 -17.72
C GLY A 69 7.05 6.94 -17.17
N LEU A 70 6.50 7.74 -18.08
CA LEU A 70 5.56 8.81 -17.79
C LEU A 70 4.26 8.56 -18.57
N MET A 71 3.13 8.47 -17.87
CA MET A 71 1.79 8.31 -18.45
C MET A 71 1.12 9.67 -18.57
N LEU A 72 0.41 9.89 -19.66
CA LEU A 72 -0.39 11.10 -19.86
C LEU A 72 -1.87 10.74 -19.89
N ARG A 73 -2.71 11.70 -19.52
CA ARG A 73 -4.14 11.65 -19.82
C ARG A 73 -4.37 12.02 -21.28
N GLU A 74 -5.57 11.77 -21.78
CA GLU A 74 -5.97 12.08 -23.15
C GLU A 74 -5.82 13.57 -23.47
N ASP A 75 -5.92 14.46 -22.48
CA ASP A 75 -5.76 15.91 -22.61
C ASP A 75 -4.30 16.39 -22.72
N GLY A 76 -3.32 15.48 -22.57
CA GLY A 76 -1.89 15.75 -22.71
C GLY A 76 -1.17 16.13 -21.41
N PHE A 77 -1.86 16.22 -20.28
CA PHE A 77 -1.24 16.42 -18.97
C PHE A 77 -0.74 15.11 -18.37
N VAL A 78 0.20 15.20 -17.44
CA VAL A 78 0.71 14.03 -16.74
C VAL A 78 -0.41 13.40 -15.91
N PHE A 79 -0.57 12.09 -16.08
CA PHE A 79 -1.49 11.27 -15.30
C PHE A 79 -0.78 10.66 -14.10
N ASP A 80 0.29 9.91 -14.36
CA ASP A 80 1.11 9.26 -13.35
C ASP A 80 2.50 8.94 -13.91
N ASP A 81 3.41 8.49 -13.05
CA ASP A 81 4.75 8.07 -13.41
C ASP A 81 5.17 6.83 -12.61
N GLY A 82 6.23 6.18 -13.06
CA GLY A 82 6.80 5.09 -12.29
C GLY A 82 7.83 4.27 -13.03
N THR A 83 8.30 3.22 -12.36
CA THR A 83 9.30 2.30 -12.93
C THR A 83 8.65 0.97 -13.27
N THR A 84 8.81 0.49 -14.49
CA THR A 84 8.35 -0.86 -14.85
C THR A 84 9.56 -1.77 -15.07
N SER A 85 9.56 -2.90 -14.38
CA SER A 85 10.56 -3.96 -14.46
C SER A 85 10.10 -5.02 -15.46
N ARG A 86 10.98 -5.47 -16.37
CA ARG A 86 10.73 -6.63 -17.23
C ARG A 86 11.32 -7.86 -16.57
N LEU A 87 10.45 -8.67 -15.96
CA LEU A 87 10.82 -9.87 -15.18
C LEU A 87 10.97 -11.11 -16.07
N GLY A 88 10.23 -11.16 -17.18
CA GLY A 88 10.32 -12.21 -18.19
C GLY A 88 9.99 -11.71 -19.59
N GLU A 89 9.97 -12.60 -20.57
CA GLU A 89 9.69 -12.21 -21.96
C GLU A 89 8.33 -11.51 -22.11
N GLN A 90 7.32 -12.02 -21.39
CA GLN A 90 5.95 -11.53 -21.39
C GLN A 90 5.48 -11.10 -19.99
N HIS A 91 6.39 -10.80 -19.06
CA HIS A 91 6.06 -10.51 -17.66
C HIS A 91 6.72 -9.21 -17.21
N TYR A 92 5.89 -8.26 -16.78
CA TYR A 92 6.28 -6.94 -16.34
C TYR A 92 5.66 -6.62 -14.98
N LEU A 93 6.39 -5.87 -14.16
CA LEU A 93 5.88 -5.32 -12.92
C LEU A 93 5.96 -3.80 -12.98
N MET A 94 4.82 -3.15 -13.02
CA MET A 94 4.67 -1.72 -13.06
C MET A 94 4.53 -1.15 -11.64
N THR A 95 5.31 -0.13 -11.36
CA THR A 95 5.21 0.71 -10.17
C THR A 95 4.47 2.00 -10.55
N THR A 96 3.60 2.48 -9.67
CA THR A 96 2.88 3.77 -9.81
C THR A 96 3.06 4.59 -8.53
N THR A 97 2.65 5.86 -8.56
CA THR A 97 2.54 6.63 -7.31
C THR A 97 1.48 6.01 -6.38
N THR A 98 1.61 6.26 -5.08
CA THR A 98 0.68 5.72 -4.06
C THR A 98 -0.76 6.16 -4.29
N ALA A 99 -0.99 7.43 -4.64
CA ALA A 99 -2.34 7.96 -4.81
C ALA A 99 -3.04 7.41 -6.06
N ASN A 100 -2.27 7.07 -7.09
CA ASN A 100 -2.80 6.63 -8.38
C ASN A 100 -2.75 5.12 -8.61
N ALA A 101 -2.44 4.31 -7.58
CA ALA A 101 -2.45 2.84 -7.69
C ALA A 101 -3.77 2.29 -8.26
N GLY A 102 -4.90 2.70 -7.68
CA GLY A 102 -6.24 2.35 -8.16
C GLY A 102 -6.58 2.97 -9.52
N PRO A 103 -6.47 4.30 -9.68
CA PRO A 103 -6.72 4.97 -10.95
C PRO A 103 -5.94 4.42 -12.15
N VAL A 104 -4.66 4.09 -11.99
CA VAL A 104 -3.85 3.52 -13.09
C VAL A 104 -4.35 2.12 -13.45
N LEU A 105 -4.61 1.26 -12.46
CA LEU A 105 -5.19 -0.08 -12.74
C LEU A 105 -6.52 0.03 -13.49
N ALA A 106 -7.43 0.88 -13.01
CA ALA A 106 -8.72 1.10 -13.64
C ALA A 106 -8.56 1.62 -15.09
N HIS A 107 -7.57 2.49 -15.33
CA HIS A 107 -7.27 2.97 -16.66
C HIS A 107 -6.71 1.87 -17.59
N LEU A 108 -5.83 1.00 -17.09
CA LEU A 108 -5.33 -0.15 -17.85
C LEU A 108 -6.46 -1.12 -18.20
N GLU A 109 -7.35 -1.42 -17.25
CA GLU A 109 -8.53 -2.26 -17.50
C GLU A 109 -9.48 -1.62 -18.51
N PHE A 110 -9.77 -0.33 -18.38
CA PHE A 110 -10.56 0.40 -19.38
C PHE A 110 -9.93 0.32 -20.77
N CYS A 111 -8.60 0.49 -20.87
CA CYS A 111 -7.88 0.34 -22.13
C CYS A 111 -8.05 -1.05 -22.73
N LEU A 112 -7.93 -2.11 -21.92
CA LEU A 112 -8.04 -3.50 -22.39
C LEU A 112 -9.48 -3.90 -22.71
N GLN A 113 -10.48 -3.38 -22.00
CA GLN A 113 -11.87 -3.75 -22.20
C GLN A 113 -12.56 -2.92 -23.30
N ALA A 114 -12.25 -1.63 -23.40
CA ALA A 114 -13.00 -0.70 -24.24
C ALA A 114 -12.22 -0.18 -25.45
N LEU A 115 -10.91 0.07 -25.31
CA LEU A 115 -10.11 0.67 -26.38
C LEU A 115 -9.44 -0.36 -27.25
N TRP A 116 -8.87 -1.39 -26.62
CA TRP A 116 -8.06 -2.42 -27.25
C TRP A 116 -8.43 -3.83 -26.81
N PRO A 117 -9.71 -4.21 -26.97
CA PRO A 117 -10.20 -5.53 -26.63
C PRO A 117 -9.65 -6.61 -27.57
N GLU A 118 -8.71 -6.32 -28.46
CA GLU A 118 -7.96 -7.30 -29.23
C GLU A 118 -6.68 -7.77 -28.55
N LEU A 119 -6.11 -6.99 -27.61
CA LEU A 119 -4.83 -7.33 -26.98
C LEU A 119 -4.99 -8.49 -26.00
N ASP A 120 -4.05 -9.43 -26.05
CA ASP A 120 -3.93 -10.49 -25.06
C ASP A 120 -2.95 -10.08 -23.95
N VAL A 121 -3.51 -9.40 -22.94
CA VAL A 121 -2.79 -8.94 -21.75
C VAL A 121 -3.69 -9.04 -20.54
N GLN A 122 -3.15 -9.61 -19.47
CA GLN A 122 -3.77 -9.65 -18.15
C GLN A 122 -3.04 -8.65 -17.24
N VAL A 123 -3.82 -7.91 -16.45
CA VAL A 123 -3.30 -6.95 -15.47
C VAL A 123 -3.89 -7.25 -14.10
N ALA A 124 -3.04 -7.27 -13.07
CA ALA A 124 -3.49 -7.54 -11.71
C ALA A 124 -2.79 -6.64 -10.71
N SER A 125 -3.54 -6.09 -9.75
CA SER A 125 -2.93 -5.38 -8.62
C SER A 125 -2.21 -6.38 -7.71
N VAL A 126 -0.92 -6.13 -7.49
CA VAL A 126 -0.09 -6.78 -6.47
C VAL A 126 0.38 -5.77 -5.41
N THR A 127 -0.32 -4.64 -5.31
CA THR A 127 0.02 -3.54 -4.40
C THR A 127 0.12 -4.01 -2.95
N ASP A 128 -0.91 -4.71 -2.46
CA ASP A 128 -0.97 -5.24 -1.09
C ASP A 128 -0.36 -6.65 -0.96
N GLN A 129 0.03 -7.24 -2.08
CA GLN A 129 0.71 -8.54 -2.13
C GLN A 129 2.18 -8.37 -1.74
N TRP A 130 2.83 -7.29 -2.19
CA TRP A 130 4.26 -7.06 -1.96
C TRP A 130 4.52 -5.85 -1.06
N ALA A 131 5.23 -6.09 0.04
CA ALA A 131 5.95 -5.04 0.73
C ALA A 131 7.16 -4.61 -0.11
N GLN A 132 7.60 -3.36 0.05
CA GLN A 132 8.76 -2.85 -0.67
C GLN A 132 9.58 -1.92 0.21
N VAL A 133 10.89 -2.18 0.28
CA VAL A 133 11.84 -1.39 1.04
C VAL A 133 12.84 -0.77 0.08
N ALA A 134 12.98 0.56 0.13
CA ALA A 134 14.04 1.26 -0.56
C ALA A 134 15.27 1.32 0.35
N LEU A 135 16.36 0.64 -0.05
CA LEU A 135 17.67 0.76 0.59
C LEU A 135 18.55 1.69 -0.24
N ALA A 136 18.88 2.85 0.31
CA ALA A 136 19.59 3.92 -0.38
C ALA A 136 20.87 4.32 0.35
N GLY A 137 21.87 4.80 -0.39
CA GLY A 137 23.14 5.31 0.13
C GLY A 137 24.37 4.54 -0.38
N PRO A 138 25.58 5.10 -0.25
CA PRO A 138 26.81 4.49 -0.75
C PRO A 138 27.11 3.09 -0.16
N GLN A 139 26.62 2.78 1.05
CA GLN A 139 26.79 1.48 1.71
C GLN A 139 25.64 0.49 1.44
N ALA A 140 24.62 0.88 0.66
CA ALA A 140 23.46 0.03 0.36
C ALA A 140 23.86 -1.34 -0.18
N ARG A 141 24.79 -1.37 -1.14
CA ARG A 141 25.26 -2.61 -1.75
C ARG A 141 25.89 -3.58 -0.76
N ARG A 142 26.75 -3.06 0.12
CA ARG A 142 27.42 -3.86 1.15
C ARG A 142 26.43 -4.53 2.10
N VAL A 143 25.29 -3.89 2.38
CA VAL A 143 24.22 -4.50 3.19
C VAL A 143 23.53 -5.62 2.40
N LEU A 144 23.21 -5.38 1.12
CA LEU A 144 22.54 -6.39 0.28
C LEU A 144 23.39 -7.63 0.03
N GLU A 145 24.69 -7.49 -0.22
CA GLU A 145 25.64 -8.60 -0.42
C GLU A 145 25.69 -9.57 0.76
N ARG A 146 25.22 -9.18 1.94
CA ARG A 146 25.16 -10.04 3.13
C ARG A 146 23.85 -10.79 3.29
N VAL A 147 22.79 -10.35 2.64
CA VAL A 147 21.43 -10.85 2.88
C VAL A 147 20.79 -11.46 1.65
N VAL A 148 21.22 -11.07 0.45
CA VAL A 148 20.72 -11.62 -0.80
C VAL A 148 21.44 -12.91 -1.12
N ASP A 149 20.67 -13.95 -1.44
CA ASP A 149 21.20 -15.26 -1.81
C ASP A 149 21.57 -15.30 -3.31
N ASP A 150 22.69 -15.91 -3.67
CA ASP A 150 23.06 -16.29 -5.04
C ASP A 150 22.96 -15.20 -6.15
N LEU A 151 23.17 -13.92 -5.81
CA LEU A 151 23.16 -12.81 -6.78
C LEU A 151 24.45 -11.96 -6.73
N ASP A 152 25.14 -11.84 -7.87
CA ASP A 152 26.26 -10.88 -8.00
C ASP A 152 25.72 -9.45 -8.12
N LEU A 153 25.92 -8.68 -7.05
CA LEU A 153 25.51 -7.29 -6.97
C LEU A 153 26.58 -6.30 -7.44
N SER A 154 27.69 -6.75 -8.06
CA SER A 154 28.72 -5.88 -8.64
C SER A 154 28.14 -4.94 -9.71
N ASN A 155 28.79 -3.80 -9.98
CA ASN A 155 28.23 -2.80 -10.91
C ASN A 155 28.19 -3.33 -12.35
N ALA A 156 29.05 -4.29 -12.67
CA ALA A 156 29.08 -4.95 -13.96
C ALA A 156 27.90 -5.93 -14.10
N ALA A 157 27.64 -6.76 -13.09
CA ALA A 157 26.57 -7.76 -13.11
C ALA A 157 25.18 -7.15 -12.85
N PHE A 158 25.08 -6.23 -11.90
CA PHE A 158 23.85 -5.54 -11.50
C PHE A 158 23.96 -4.02 -11.69
N PRO A 159 24.01 -3.54 -12.95
CA PRO A 159 24.14 -2.10 -13.23
C PRO A 159 22.85 -1.36 -12.92
N PHE A 160 22.89 -0.03 -12.98
CA PHE A 160 21.72 0.84 -12.78
C PHE A 160 20.49 0.36 -13.58
N LEU A 161 19.33 0.32 -12.90
CA LEU A 161 18.06 -0.22 -13.41
C LEU A 161 18.09 -1.71 -13.81
N ALA A 162 19.00 -2.52 -13.25
CA ALA A 162 18.85 -3.97 -13.24
C ALA A 162 17.75 -4.41 -12.27
N VAL A 163 17.11 -5.53 -12.59
CA VAL A 163 16.16 -6.23 -11.73
C VAL A 163 16.48 -7.73 -11.78
N ALA A 164 16.36 -8.39 -10.63
CA ALA A 164 16.49 -9.84 -10.51
C ALA A 164 15.52 -10.34 -9.44
N GLU A 165 15.05 -11.57 -9.61
CA GLU A 165 14.36 -12.31 -8.55
C GLU A 165 15.40 -13.07 -7.72
N THR A 166 15.25 -13.01 -6.41
CA THR A 166 16.19 -13.63 -5.47
C THR A 166 15.53 -13.82 -4.11
N THR A 167 16.10 -14.69 -3.27
CA THR A 167 15.72 -14.80 -1.86
C THR A 167 16.60 -13.90 -0.98
N VAL A 168 16.08 -13.58 0.20
CA VAL A 168 16.81 -12.84 1.24
C VAL A 168 16.78 -13.66 2.53
N LEU A 169 17.87 -14.35 2.84
CA LEU A 169 18.02 -15.20 4.03
C LEU A 169 16.85 -16.19 4.23
N GLY A 170 16.27 -16.69 3.14
CA GLY A 170 15.09 -17.56 3.20
C GLY A 170 13.78 -16.89 3.67
N GLY A 171 13.65 -15.56 3.57
CA GLY A 171 12.36 -14.83 3.72
C GLY A 171 12.32 -13.69 4.75
N GLU A 172 13.46 -13.21 5.26
CA GLU A 172 13.52 -12.30 6.44
C GLU A 172 13.92 -10.85 6.12
N LEU A 173 13.28 -10.22 5.13
CA LEU A 173 13.78 -8.97 4.53
C LEU A 173 14.06 -7.81 5.52
N ALA A 174 13.07 -7.32 6.26
CA ALA A 174 13.22 -6.08 7.04
C ALA A 174 14.17 -6.23 8.24
N ASP A 175 14.03 -7.31 9.01
CA ASP A 175 14.87 -7.57 10.18
C ASP A 175 16.31 -7.90 9.76
N ALA A 176 16.51 -8.59 8.63
CA ALA A 176 17.83 -8.80 8.07
C ALA A 176 18.49 -7.46 7.70
N LEU A 177 17.79 -6.62 6.93
CA LEU A 177 18.34 -5.32 6.51
C LEU A 177 18.72 -4.43 7.70
N LEU A 178 17.90 -4.39 8.76
CA LEU A 178 18.23 -3.63 9.97
C LEU A 178 19.42 -4.24 10.73
N ARG A 179 19.44 -5.56 10.89
CA ARG A 179 20.51 -6.26 11.62
C ARG A 179 21.87 -6.07 10.96
N TYR A 180 21.97 -6.34 9.66
CA TYR A 180 23.23 -6.21 8.92
C TYR A 180 23.56 -4.75 8.58
N GLY A 181 22.53 -3.91 8.40
CA GLY A 181 22.69 -2.48 8.22
C GLY A 181 23.30 -1.77 9.42
N ALA A 182 23.08 -2.26 10.65
CA ALA A 182 23.62 -1.66 11.86
C ALA A 182 25.16 -1.51 11.82
N GLU A 183 25.87 -2.45 11.17
CA GLU A 183 27.33 -2.43 11.04
C GLU A 183 27.85 -1.25 10.20
N VAL A 184 27.05 -0.77 9.25
CA VAL A 184 27.39 0.38 8.40
C VAL A 184 26.70 1.66 8.87
N GLY A 185 26.07 1.62 10.05
CA GLY A 185 25.35 2.75 10.62
C GLY A 185 24.07 3.11 9.85
N LEU A 186 23.41 2.10 9.26
CA LEU A 186 22.14 2.25 8.56
C LEU A 186 21.03 2.79 9.49
N VAL A 187 20.15 3.62 8.95
CA VAL A 187 18.98 4.14 9.69
C VAL A 187 17.68 4.01 8.90
N PRO A 188 16.54 3.78 9.56
CA PRO A 188 15.25 4.02 8.92
C PRO A 188 15.07 5.52 8.68
N TYR A 189 14.47 5.88 7.56
CA TYR A 189 14.11 7.27 7.24
C TYR A 189 12.68 7.38 6.69
N GLY A 190 12.04 8.50 7.00
CA GLY A 190 10.63 8.72 6.70
C GLY A 190 10.37 9.59 5.47
N GLY A 191 9.10 9.98 5.30
CA GLY A 191 8.64 10.84 4.22
C GLY A 191 9.31 12.21 4.15
N GLU A 192 9.71 12.80 5.28
CA GLU A 192 10.40 14.10 5.29
C GLU A 192 11.79 14.01 4.66
N ALA A 193 12.61 13.05 5.12
CA ALA A 193 13.93 12.81 4.56
C ALA A 193 13.85 12.37 3.09
N LEU A 194 12.87 11.51 2.73
CA LEU A 194 12.62 11.14 1.33
C LEU A 194 12.29 12.37 0.46
N SER A 195 11.47 13.29 0.98
CA SER A 195 11.11 14.54 0.30
C SER A 195 12.31 15.45 0.10
N THR A 196 13.18 15.60 1.10
CA THR A 196 14.43 16.36 0.95
C THR A 196 15.34 15.73 -0.11
N LEU A 197 15.57 14.41 -0.03
CA LEU A 197 16.45 13.69 -0.96
C LEU A 197 15.99 13.82 -2.42
N ARG A 198 14.68 13.75 -2.69
CA ARG A 198 14.14 13.88 -4.04
C ARG A 198 14.17 15.33 -4.54
N ILE A 199 13.94 16.32 -3.67
CA ILE A 199 14.03 17.75 -4.01
C ILE A 199 15.47 18.10 -4.40
N GLU A 200 16.46 17.62 -3.64
CA GLU A 200 17.88 17.81 -3.96
C GLU A 200 18.26 17.26 -5.35
N LYS A 201 17.53 16.25 -5.84
CA LYS A 201 17.70 15.65 -7.17
C LYS A 201 16.81 16.26 -8.25
N GLY A 202 15.91 17.17 -7.91
CA GLY A 202 14.95 17.74 -8.86
C GLY A 202 13.89 16.76 -9.34
N HIS A 203 13.63 15.68 -8.60
CA HIS A 203 12.61 14.71 -8.98
C HIS A 203 11.21 15.24 -8.62
N PRO A 204 10.26 15.24 -9.58
CA PRO A 204 8.89 15.64 -9.31
C PRO A 204 8.18 14.62 -8.43
N ALA A 205 7.24 15.11 -7.62
CA ALA A 205 6.33 14.29 -6.83
C ALA A 205 4.94 14.97 -6.82
N GLY A 206 4.07 14.66 -5.85
CA GLY A 206 2.70 15.18 -5.81
C GLY A 206 2.56 16.71 -5.91
N GLY A 207 3.54 17.49 -5.44
CA GLY A 207 3.53 18.96 -5.59
C GLY A 207 3.77 19.43 -7.04
N GLU A 208 4.43 18.62 -7.86
CA GLU A 208 4.68 18.87 -9.28
C GLU A 208 3.74 18.08 -10.20
N LEU A 209 3.15 17.00 -9.72
CA LEU A 209 2.18 16.15 -10.41
C LEU A 209 0.75 16.50 -9.98
N ASP A 210 0.36 17.75 -10.18
CA ASP A 210 -0.89 18.33 -9.67
C ASP A 210 -2.08 18.22 -10.66
N GLY A 211 -1.89 17.47 -11.74
CA GLY A 211 -2.87 17.29 -12.81
C GLY A 211 -2.91 18.40 -13.86
N ARG A 212 -2.12 19.47 -13.71
CA ARG A 212 -2.07 20.62 -14.65
C ARG A 212 -0.71 20.76 -15.34
N THR A 213 0.24 19.90 -15.01
CA THR A 213 1.60 19.92 -15.54
C THR A 213 1.75 18.97 -16.71
N THR A 214 2.45 19.42 -17.74
CA THR A 214 2.83 18.61 -18.90
C THR A 214 4.21 17.99 -18.69
N ALA A 215 4.57 17.00 -19.52
CA ALA A 215 5.92 16.46 -19.51
C ALA A 215 6.99 17.54 -19.83
N GLN A 216 6.64 18.52 -20.67
CA GLN A 216 7.50 19.64 -21.02
C GLN A 216 7.69 20.56 -19.81
N ASP A 217 6.62 20.89 -19.09
CA ASP A 217 6.66 21.73 -17.89
C ASP A 217 7.64 21.12 -16.88
N LEU A 218 7.62 19.79 -16.70
CA LEU A 218 8.50 19.05 -15.77
C LEU A 218 9.95 18.88 -16.24
N GLY A 219 10.31 19.36 -17.44
CA GLY A 219 11.62 19.10 -18.04
C GLY A 219 11.81 17.65 -18.51
N MET A 220 10.73 16.88 -18.57
CA MET A 220 10.68 15.47 -18.96
C MET A 220 10.24 15.26 -20.43
N GLY A 221 10.18 16.33 -21.24
CA GLY A 221 9.75 16.26 -22.64
C GLY A 221 10.53 15.26 -23.50
N LYS A 222 11.78 14.90 -23.13
CA LYS A 222 12.57 13.86 -23.82
C LYS A 222 12.00 12.45 -23.68
N LEU A 223 11.11 12.21 -22.70
CA LEU A 223 10.40 10.93 -22.57
C LEU A 223 9.28 10.79 -23.59
N LEU A 224 8.80 11.89 -24.17
CA LEU A 224 7.75 11.86 -25.18
C LEU A 224 8.29 11.29 -26.50
N SER A 225 7.77 10.13 -26.92
CA SER A 225 8.24 9.51 -28.15
C SER A 225 7.78 10.25 -29.40
N GLY A 226 8.73 10.66 -30.23
CA GLY A 226 8.44 11.13 -31.59
C GLY A 226 8.03 9.99 -32.55
N LYS A 227 8.34 8.73 -32.22
CA LYS A 227 8.32 7.59 -33.15
C LYS A 227 7.11 6.66 -33.02
N LYS A 228 6.32 6.79 -31.96
CA LYS A 228 5.11 5.98 -31.72
C LYS A 228 3.97 6.87 -31.26
N ASP A 229 2.75 6.35 -31.44
CA ASP A 229 1.58 6.94 -30.81
C ASP A 229 1.42 6.47 -29.35
N TYR A 230 0.69 7.23 -28.54
CA TYR A 230 0.36 6.94 -27.15
C TYR A 230 -0.75 7.87 -26.64
N ILE A 231 -1.43 7.48 -25.56
CA ILE A 231 -2.48 8.29 -24.92
C ILE A 231 -1.92 9.68 -24.56
N GLY A 232 -2.66 10.72 -24.93
CA GLY A 232 -2.29 12.11 -24.70
C GLY A 232 -1.34 12.73 -25.73
N ARG A 233 -0.74 11.95 -26.64
CA ARG A 233 0.21 12.49 -27.63
C ARG A 233 -0.39 13.59 -28.49
N ALA A 234 -1.56 13.37 -29.06
CA ALA A 234 -2.21 14.35 -29.93
C ALA A 234 -2.52 15.66 -29.17
N MET A 235 -3.13 15.56 -27.99
CA MET A 235 -3.56 16.72 -27.22
C MET A 235 -2.42 17.44 -26.51
N SER A 236 -1.29 16.77 -26.26
CA SER A 236 -0.07 17.38 -25.70
C SER A 236 0.55 18.45 -26.62
N ARG A 237 0.17 18.48 -27.91
CA ARG A 237 0.68 19.40 -28.93
C ARG A 237 -0.25 20.59 -29.21
N ARG A 238 -1.24 20.82 -28.35
CA ARG A 238 -2.12 21.98 -28.51
C ARG A 238 -1.28 23.26 -28.31
N PRO A 239 -1.54 24.35 -29.06
CA PRO A 239 -0.74 25.57 -28.96
C PRO A 239 -0.57 26.09 -27.53
N ALA A 240 -1.61 26.01 -26.70
CA ALA A 240 -1.56 26.45 -25.29
C ALA A 240 -0.70 25.56 -24.37
N LEU A 241 -0.39 24.32 -24.78
CA LEU A 241 0.53 23.41 -24.07
C LEU A 241 1.98 23.53 -24.56
N GLU A 242 2.18 24.19 -25.71
CA GLU A 242 3.50 24.45 -26.30
C GLU A 242 3.91 25.93 -26.19
N ALA A 243 3.08 26.77 -25.58
CA ALA A 243 3.34 28.20 -25.43
C ALA A 243 4.63 28.44 -24.61
N ASP A 244 5.48 29.35 -25.09
CA ASP A 244 6.79 29.64 -24.51
C ASP A 244 6.70 30.21 -23.08
N ASP A 245 5.57 30.83 -22.73
CA ASP A 245 5.29 31.43 -21.43
C ASP A 245 4.68 30.45 -20.42
N ARG A 246 4.48 29.17 -20.78
CA ARG A 246 4.09 28.16 -19.80
C ARG A 246 5.11 28.07 -18.67
N PRO A 247 4.67 28.04 -17.41
CA PRO A 247 5.57 27.80 -16.29
C PRO A 247 6.26 26.44 -16.39
N VAL A 248 7.60 26.46 -16.28
CA VAL A 248 8.45 25.26 -16.33
C VAL A 248 9.19 25.06 -15.01
N LEU A 249 9.50 23.79 -14.71
CA LEU A 249 10.16 23.39 -13.48
C LEU A 249 11.61 23.89 -13.44
N VAL A 250 11.92 24.67 -12.42
CA VAL A 250 13.24 25.22 -12.10
C VAL A 250 13.58 25.00 -10.63
N GLY A 251 14.85 25.20 -10.27
CA GLY A 251 15.29 25.26 -8.88
C GLY A 251 15.35 26.70 -8.37
N ILE A 252 15.04 26.91 -7.10
CA ILE A 252 15.14 28.19 -6.39
C ILE A 252 16.07 28.02 -5.19
N ARG A 253 17.04 28.93 -5.05
CA ARG A 253 17.90 29.06 -3.88
C ARG A 253 17.76 30.44 -3.26
N PRO A 254 17.53 30.58 -1.95
CA PRO A 254 17.52 31.89 -1.32
C PRO A 254 18.92 32.52 -1.39
N THR A 255 19.01 33.85 -1.37
CA THR A 255 20.31 34.54 -1.33
C THR A 255 21.01 34.38 0.02
N SER A 256 20.25 34.21 1.11
CA SER A 256 20.75 33.79 2.42
C SER A 256 20.34 32.35 2.70
N ALA A 257 21.31 31.52 3.09
CA ALA A 257 21.11 30.08 3.27
C ALA A 257 20.04 29.74 4.34
N GLU A 258 19.88 30.61 5.34
CA GLU A 258 18.94 30.45 6.45
C GLU A 258 17.51 30.87 6.11
N THR A 259 17.30 31.60 5.01
CA THR A 259 15.97 32.10 4.65
C THR A 259 15.05 30.94 4.23
N PRO A 260 13.96 30.68 4.96
CA PRO A 260 13.08 29.55 4.66
C PRO A 260 12.34 29.73 3.34
N LEU A 261 12.45 28.73 2.46
CA LEU A 261 11.56 28.59 1.31
C LEU A 261 10.34 27.76 1.69
N ARG A 262 9.16 28.15 1.21
CA ARG A 262 7.90 27.44 1.47
C ARG A 262 7.19 27.12 0.16
N ALA A 263 6.69 25.90 0.04
CA ALA A 263 5.76 25.54 -1.01
C ALA A 263 4.51 26.45 -0.96
N GLY A 264 4.02 26.86 -2.12
CA GLY A 264 2.94 27.83 -2.31
C GLY A 264 3.39 29.29 -2.37
N ALA A 265 4.66 29.61 -2.06
CA ALA A 265 5.16 30.98 -2.23
C ALA A 265 5.27 31.34 -3.72
N HIS A 266 4.98 32.58 -4.05
CA HIS A 266 4.98 33.10 -5.42
C HIS A 266 6.32 33.76 -5.77
N LEU A 267 6.61 33.81 -7.07
CA LEU A 267 7.82 34.40 -7.63
C LEU A 267 7.45 35.67 -8.39
N LEU A 268 8.10 36.77 -8.04
CA LEU A 268 7.91 38.08 -8.65
C LEU A 268 9.23 38.59 -9.23
N THR A 269 9.13 39.51 -10.19
CA THR A 269 10.31 40.25 -10.66
C THR A 269 10.81 41.16 -9.53
N PRO A 270 12.13 41.34 -9.38
CA PRO A 270 12.67 42.30 -8.44
C PRO A 270 12.11 43.72 -8.56
N GLY A 271 11.45 44.19 -7.49
CA GLY A 271 10.90 45.56 -7.42
C GLY A 271 9.39 45.65 -7.68
N ASP A 272 8.78 44.58 -8.18
CA ASP A 272 7.33 44.54 -8.38
C ASP A 272 6.58 44.44 -7.04
N SER A 273 5.43 45.12 -6.97
CA SER A 273 4.46 44.93 -5.89
C SER A 273 3.69 43.63 -6.11
N PRO A 274 3.37 42.86 -5.05
CA PRO A 274 2.60 41.63 -5.19
C PRO A 274 1.22 41.88 -5.83
N SER A 275 0.97 41.25 -6.97
CA SER A 275 -0.33 41.24 -7.65
C SER A 275 -0.45 40.00 -8.55
N VAL A 276 -1.65 39.73 -9.07
CA VAL A 276 -1.89 38.61 -10.00
C VAL A 276 -1.11 38.82 -11.31
N GLU A 277 -1.01 40.06 -11.77
CA GLU A 277 -0.31 40.45 -13.00
C GLU A 277 1.21 40.31 -12.86
N ALA A 278 1.74 40.60 -11.66
CA ALA A 278 3.17 40.48 -11.36
C ALA A 278 3.62 39.02 -11.14
N ASP A 279 2.69 38.09 -10.91
CA ASP A 279 2.99 36.69 -10.62
C ASP A 279 3.67 35.97 -11.80
N GLN A 280 4.90 35.53 -11.57
CA GLN A 280 5.71 34.80 -12.53
C GLN A 280 5.63 33.28 -12.35
N GLY A 281 5.09 32.81 -11.23
CA GLY A 281 5.07 31.39 -10.90
C GLY A 281 5.12 31.12 -9.40
N TRP A 282 5.27 29.85 -9.03
CA TRP A 282 5.17 29.43 -7.63
C TRP A 282 6.17 28.35 -7.28
N ILE A 283 6.54 28.28 -6.00
CA ILE A 283 7.31 27.18 -5.40
C ILE A 283 6.36 26.01 -5.20
N SER A 284 6.57 24.91 -5.90
CA SER A 284 5.77 23.69 -5.79
C SER A 284 6.19 22.83 -4.60
N SER A 285 7.49 22.81 -4.29
CA SER A 285 8.06 22.04 -3.18
C SER A 285 9.24 22.76 -2.56
N SER A 286 9.47 22.60 -1.26
CA SER A 286 10.66 23.13 -0.59
C SER A 286 11.19 22.20 0.50
N CYS A 287 12.47 22.32 0.81
CA CYS A 287 13.11 21.62 1.93
C CYS A 287 14.32 22.42 2.44
N TYR A 288 14.78 22.11 3.64
CA TYR A 288 16.14 22.42 4.05
C TYR A 288 17.05 21.24 3.69
N SER A 289 18.15 21.51 2.98
CA SER A 289 19.16 20.49 2.67
C SER A 289 20.30 20.59 3.69
N PRO A 290 20.47 19.60 4.60
CA PRO A 290 21.62 19.59 5.51
C PRO A 290 22.95 19.38 4.76
N ILE A 291 22.90 18.86 3.54
CA ILE A 291 24.07 18.61 2.69
C ILE A 291 24.62 19.90 2.09
N LEU A 292 23.71 20.79 1.69
CA LEU A 292 24.05 22.09 1.12
C LEU A 292 23.99 23.21 2.16
N GLY A 293 23.53 22.91 3.39
CA GLY A 293 23.37 23.88 4.48
C GLY A 293 22.38 25.00 4.16
N SER A 294 21.40 24.76 3.27
CA SER A 294 20.53 25.81 2.72
C SER A 294 19.14 25.29 2.37
N TYR A 295 18.14 26.19 2.42
CA TYR A 295 16.83 25.91 1.86
C TYR A 295 16.86 25.82 0.33
N LEU A 296 16.07 24.90 -0.21
CA LEU A 296 15.92 24.65 -1.64
C LEU A 296 14.43 24.65 -1.99
N GLY A 297 14.11 25.11 -3.19
CA GLY A 297 12.75 25.06 -3.73
C GLY A 297 12.73 24.50 -5.15
N LEU A 298 11.77 23.63 -5.44
CA LEU A 298 11.33 23.40 -6.82
C LEU A 298 10.19 24.37 -7.11
N ALA A 299 10.19 24.96 -8.30
CA ALA A 299 9.20 25.96 -8.67
C ALA A 299 8.83 25.85 -10.15
N PHE A 300 7.61 26.25 -10.48
CA PHE A 300 7.19 26.49 -11.85
C PHE A 300 7.31 27.97 -12.15
N LEU A 301 8.04 28.33 -13.21
CA LEU A 301 8.35 29.72 -13.53
C LEU A 301 8.17 29.97 -15.04
N LYS A 302 7.47 31.06 -15.40
CA LYS A 302 7.34 31.53 -16.78
C LYS A 302 8.72 31.81 -17.39
N HIS A 303 8.99 31.25 -18.57
CA HIS A 303 10.30 31.33 -19.24
C HIS A 303 11.48 30.86 -18.38
N GLY A 304 11.25 29.98 -17.40
CA GLY A 304 12.25 29.66 -16.37
C GLY A 304 13.57 29.06 -16.89
N ARG A 305 13.56 28.41 -18.06
CA ARG A 305 14.77 27.84 -18.69
C ARG A 305 15.75 28.92 -19.17
N ASP A 306 15.25 30.07 -19.61
CA ASP A 306 16.07 31.15 -20.16
C ASP A 306 16.57 32.09 -19.07
N ARG A 307 16.00 31.96 -17.86
CA ARG A 307 16.20 32.84 -16.71
C ARG A 307 17.11 32.26 -15.63
N LEU A 308 17.84 31.18 -15.95
CA LEU A 308 18.75 30.56 -14.99
C LEU A 308 19.84 31.55 -14.56
N GLY A 309 20.03 31.70 -13.25
CA GLY A 309 20.97 32.64 -12.66
C GLY A 309 20.38 34.01 -12.32
N GLU A 310 19.19 34.36 -12.83
CA GLU A 310 18.50 35.60 -12.47
C GLU A 310 18.04 35.60 -11.01
N GLU A 311 17.92 36.81 -10.45
CA GLU A 311 17.34 37.03 -9.12
C GLU A 311 15.83 37.23 -9.22
N VAL A 312 15.11 36.70 -8.24
CA VAL A 312 13.66 36.83 -8.08
C VAL A 312 13.32 37.27 -6.66
N THR A 313 12.15 37.88 -6.52
CA THR A 313 11.53 38.09 -5.21
C THR A 313 10.60 36.92 -4.94
N VAL A 314 10.76 36.26 -3.81
CA VAL A 314 9.81 35.27 -3.32
C VAL A 314 8.84 35.95 -2.36
N TYR A 315 7.55 35.73 -2.58
CA TYR A 315 6.46 36.30 -1.80
C TYR A 315 5.60 35.18 -1.18
N ASP A 316 5.52 35.14 0.15
CA ASP A 316 4.57 34.27 0.88
C ASP A 316 3.36 35.12 1.32
N PRO A 317 2.20 35.05 0.63
CA PRO A 317 1.04 35.86 0.97
C PRO A 317 0.41 35.51 2.32
N LEU A 318 0.65 34.31 2.86
CA LEU A 318 0.06 33.88 4.13
C LEU A 318 0.82 34.40 5.34
N ARG A 319 2.10 34.76 5.17
CA ARG A 319 2.99 35.19 6.25
C ARG A 319 3.64 36.55 5.98
N GLU A 320 3.21 37.22 4.92
CA GLU A 320 3.69 38.53 4.48
C GLU A 320 5.23 38.62 4.34
N GLY A 321 5.85 37.54 3.85
CA GLY A 321 7.30 37.45 3.68
C GLY A 321 7.74 37.84 2.26
N LEU A 322 8.69 38.77 2.14
CA LEU A 322 9.36 39.14 0.88
C LEU A 322 10.87 38.93 1.03
N PHE A 323 11.45 38.04 0.24
CA PHE A 323 12.90 37.79 0.28
C PHE A 323 13.47 37.49 -1.10
N ARG A 324 14.79 37.66 -1.24
CA ARG A 324 15.50 37.45 -2.50
C ARG A 324 15.92 36.00 -2.66
N ALA A 325 15.79 35.50 -3.88
CA ALA A 325 16.27 34.19 -4.28
C ALA A 325 16.86 34.24 -5.69
N ARG A 326 17.55 33.18 -6.08
CA ARG A 326 18.14 32.98 -7.39
C ARG A 326 17.57 31.74 -8.05
N ILE A 327 17.28 31.88 -9.34
CA ILE A 327 16.84 30.78 -10.20
C ILE A 327 18.05 29.92 -10.56
N CYS A 328 17.91 28.61 -10.51
CA CYS A 328 18.95 27.65 -10.89
C CYS A 328 18.35 26.38 -11.51
N ALA A 329 19.21 25.47 -11.96
CA ALA A 329 18.74 24.17 -12.44
C ALA A 329 18.03 23.40 -11.29
N PRO A 330 16.97 22.62 -11.59
CA PRO A 330 16.21 21.91 -10.56
C PRO A 330 17.00 20.78 -9.87
N VAL A 331 18.17 20.41 -10.41
CA VAL A 331 19.07 19.42 -9.81
C VAL A 331 20.14 20.13 -8.99
N PHE A 332 20.04 20.05 -7.66
CA PHE A 332 20.95 20.73 -6.74
C PHE A 332 22.17 19.91 -6.35
N VAL A 333 22.03 18.58 -6.33
CA VAL A 333 23.09 17.62 -5.97
C VAL A 333 23.33 16.65 -7.12
N ALA A 334 24.57 16.55 -7.58
CA ALA A 334 24.98 15.63 -8.65
C ALA A 334 24.87 14.15 -8.24
N ALA A 335 24.93 13.23 -9.20
CA ALA A 335 25.00 11.80 -8.89
C ALA A 335 26.42 11.43 -8.40
N PRO A 336 26.57 10.60 -7.35
CA PRO A 336 27.89 10.15 -6.91
C PRO A 336 28.53 9.17 -7.92
N GLN A 337 29.87 9.18 -8.01
CA GLN A 337 30.65 8.18 -8.75
C GLN A 337 30.84 6.91 -7.90
N ALA A 338 30.76 5.73 -8.52
CA ALA A 338 30.82 4.46 -7.80
C ALA A 338 32.24 4.10 -7.36
N GLY A 339 32.44 3.84 -6.06
CA GLY A 339 33.67 3.26 -5.49
C GLY A 339 33.49 1.78 -5.14
N SER A 340 34.55 0.98 -5.27
CA SER A 340 34.58 -0.47 -5.01
C SER A 340 35.39 -0.81 -3.76
N GLN A 341 34.85 -1.58 -2.80
CA GLN A 341 35.65 -2.29 -1.78
C GLN A 341 34.95 -3.56 -1.26
N ALA A 342 35.74 -4.59 -0.96
CA ALA A 342 35.33 -5.96 -0.64
C ALA A 342 35.09 -6.21 0.86
N GLY A 343 34.24 -7.19 1.20
CA GLY A 343 33.89 -7.60 2.56
C GLY A 343 33.84 -9.12 2.76
N SER A 344 34.04 -9.54 4.01
CA SER A 344 34.19 -10.92 4.50
C SER A 344 32.89 -11.56 4.99
N GLN A 345 32.88 -12.90 5.06
CA GLN A 345 31.72 -13.76 5.34
C GLN A 345 31.50 -14.10 6.83
N ALA A 346 30.23 -14.17 7.22
CA ALA A 346 29.73 -15.01 8.33
C ALA A 346 28.27 -15.40 8.03
N GLY A 347 27.96 -16.70 8.16
CA GLY A 347 26.74 -17.32 7.62
C GLY A 347 25.46 -17.09 8.44
N PRO A 348 24.26 -17.19 7.82
CA PRO A 348 22.98 -16.95 8.46
C PRO A 348 22.28 -18.24 8.92
N GLN A 349 21.37 -18.10 9.90
CA GLN A 349 20.38 -19.10 10.29
C GLN A 349 19.01 -18.68 9.74
N SER A 350 18.25 -19.64 9.21
CA SER A 350 16.90 -19.43 8.67
C SER A 350 15.89 -19.10 9.77
N ALA A 351 15.02 -18.12 9.55
CA ALA A 351 13.78 -18.00 10.31
C ALA A 351 12.56 -17.82 9.40
N ARG A 352 11.38 -18.07 9.98
CA ARG A 352 10.20 -18.65 9.30
C ARG A 352 9.07 -17.63 9.18
N ARG A 353 8.36 -17.63 8.05
CA ARG A 353 7.23 -16.74 7.76
C ARG A 353 6.08 -16.85 8.79
N LEU A 354 5.66 -15.69 9.33
CA LEU A 354 4.48 -15.55 10.18
C LEU A 354 3.24 -15.07 9.39
N GLY A 355 2.08 -15.68 9.66
CA GLY A 355 0.78 -15.22 9.15
C GLY A 355 0.30 -13.93 9.84
N PRO A 356 -0.64 -13.15 9.26
CA PRO A 356 -1.10 -11.90 9.87
C PRO A 356 -1.81 -12.10 11.21
N LEU A 357 -2.43 -13.25 11.44
CA LEU A 357 -3.08 -13.61 12.70
C LEU A 357 -2.12 -14.17 13.75
N ALA A 358 -0.80 -14.22 13.47
CA ALA A 358 0.19 -14.68 14.43
C ALA A 358 0.21 -13.78 15.68
N GLY A 359 -0.09 -14.36 16.84
CA GLY A 359 -0.22 -13.64 18.10
C GLY A 359 -1.55 -12.88 18.29
N ILE A 360 -2.48 -12.96 17.33
CA ILE A 360 -3.84 -12.41 17.42
C ILE A 360 -4.85 -13.55 17.64
N ALA A 361 -4.80 -14.56 16.78
CA ALA A 361 -5.59 -15.78 16.95
C ALA A 361 -4.96 -16.63 18.07
N LEU A 362 -5.36 -16.38 19.31
CA LEU A 362 -4.93 -17.16 20.47
C LEU A 362 -5.87 -18.35 20.71
N PRO A 363 -5.36 -19.47 21.26
CA PRO A 363 -6.22 -20.58 21.65
C PRO A 363 -7.27 -20.13 22.67
N GLU A 364 -8.55 -20.33 22.37
CA GLU A 364 -9.66 -19.92 23.23
C GLU A 364 -10.82 -20.91 23.10
N ARG A 365 -11.45 -21.28 24.22
CA ARG A 365 -12.62 -22.16 24.23
C ARG A 365 -13.74 -21.52 25.04
N ARG A 366 -14.87 -21.23 24.37
CA ARG A 366 -16.08 -20.65 24.98
C ARG A 366 -17.31 -21.46 24.56
N PRO A 367 -17.75 -22.43 25.37
CA PRO A 367 -18.97 -23.18 25.08
C PRO A 367 -20.21 -22.30 25.26
N ALA A 368 -21.26 -22.54 24.47
CA ALA A 368 -22.61 -22.03 24.71
C ALA A 368 -23.48 -23.22 25.13
N GLU A 369 -24.22 -23.10 26.23
CA GLU A 369 -25.04 -24.21 26.78
C GLU A 369 -24.27 -25.54 26.96
N GLY A 370 -22.95 -25.47 27.18
CA GLY A 370 -22.09 -26.64 27.35
C GLY A 370 -21.60 -27.31 26.06
N GLN A 371 -21.98 -26.80 24.88
CA GLN A 371 -21.57 -27.35 23.57
C GLN A 371 -20.71 -26.36 22.76
N VAL A 372 -19.91 -26.91 21.85
CA VAL A 372 -19.12 -26.15 20.86
C VAL A 372 -19.75 -26.38 19.50
N GLY A 373 -20.45 -25.37 18.97
CA GLY A 373 -21.04 -25.43 17.64
C GLY A 373 -20.06 -25.04 16.52
N ILE A 374 -18.98 -24.34 16.86
CA ILE A 374 -18.02 -23.76 15.90
C ILE A 374 -16.57 -24.11 16.27
N HIS A 375 -15.80 -24.58 15.29
CA HIS A 375 -14.35 -24.78 15.39
C HIS A 375 -13.63 -23.81 14.47
N LEU A 376 -12.73 -23.00 15.02
CA LEU A 376 -11.91 -22.05 14.26
C LEU A 376 -10.45 -22.47 14.29
N THR A 377 -9.82 -22.48 13.12
CA THR A 377 -8.40 -22.77 12.98
C THR A 377 -7.76 -21.79 12.02
N VAL A 378 -6.52 -21.42 12.29
CA VAL A 378 -5.67 -20.65 11.37
C VAL A 378 -4.55 -21.58 10.92
N PRO A 379 -4.67 -22.22 9.75
CA PRO A 379 -3.59 -23.02 9.18
C PRO A 379 -2.35 -22.15 8.91
N PRO A 380 -1.16 -22.77 8.74
CA PRO A 380 -0.03 -22.08 8.13
C PRO A 380 -0.43 -21.42 6.80
N ALA A 381 0.20 -20.30 6.46
CA ALA A 381 -0.10 -19.60 5.21
C ALA A 381 0.02 -20.56 4.01
N PRO A 382 -1.03 -20.70 3.17
CA PRO A 382 -0.97 -21.58 2.03
C PRO A 382 -0.12 -20.96 0.91
N SER A 383 0.42 -21.82 0.05
CA SER A 383 0.79 -21.39 -1.30
C SER A 383 -0.48 -21.22 -2.12
N LEU A 384 -0.60 -20.09 -2.81
CA LEU A 384 -1.81 -19.73 -3.53
C LEU A 384 -1.44 -19.08 -4.85
N VAL A 385 -1.94 -19.62 -5.96
CA VAL A 385 -1.63 -19.14 -7.30
C VAL A 385 -2.92 -18.95 -8.07
N SER A 386 -3.11 -17.78 -8.67
CA SER A 386 -4.17 -17.53 -9.64
C SER A 386 -3.65 -17.81 -11.04
N LEU A 387 -4.45 -18.49 -11.85
CA LEU A 387 -4.20 -18.74 -13.26
C LEU A 387 -5.33 -18.08 -14.05
N GLU A 388 -4.98 -17.21 -14.98
CA GLU A 388 -5.94 -16.54 -15.85
C GLU A 388 -5.65 -16.93 -17.29
N ALA A 389 -6.61 -17.57 -17.94
CA ALA A 389 -6.42 -18.05 -19.31
C ALA A 389 -6.10 -16.89 -20.26
N GLY A 390 -5.09 -17.08 -21.10
CA GLY A 390 -4.85 -16.18 -22.23
C GLY A 390 -6.05 -16.19 -23.18
N ARG A 391 -6.16 -15.16 -24.03
CA ARG A 391 -7.26 -15.03 -24.97
C ARG A 391 -7.42 -16.28 -25.85
N GLY A 392 -8.61 -16.90 -25.77
CA GLY A 392 -8.92 -18.13 -26.52
C GLY A 392 -8.21 -19.39 -26.02
N GLN A 393 -7.46 -19.32 -24.91
CA GLN A 393 -6.68 -20.43 -24.35
C GLN A 393 -7.42 -21.21 -23.26
N ALA A 394 -8.64 -20.82 -22.86
CA ALA A 394 -9.38 -21.48 -21.78
C ALA A 394 -9.50 -23.01 -21.94
N ALA A 395 -9.77 -23.48 -23.16
CA ALA A 395 -9.84 -24.91 -23.47
C ALA A 395 -8.47 -25.61 -23.36
N ALA A 396 -7.40 -24.95 -23.82
CA ALA A 396 -6.04 -25.46 -23.75
C ALA A 396 -5.56 -25.54 -22.30
N LEU A 397 -5.77 -24.47 -21.51
CA LEU A 397 -5.51 -24.44 -20.07
C LEU A 397 -6.29 -25.56 -19.37
N GLY A 398 -7.59 -25.70 -19.66
CA GLY A 398 -8.44 -26.76 -19.10
C GLY A 398 -7.91 -28.16 -19.37
N ALA A 399 -7.37 -28.42 -20.58
CA ALA A 399 -6.73 -29.69 -20.91
C ALA A 399 -5.46 -29.95 -20.10
N ARG A 400 -4.61 -28.93 -19.91
CA ARG A 400 -3.39 -29.05 -19.08
C ARG A 400 -3.73 -29.29 -17.60
N ILE A 401 -4.72 -28.59 -17.08
CA ILE A 401 -5.23 -28.79 -15.70
C ILE A 401 -5.83 -30.19 -15.55
N ALA A 402 -6.63 -30.66 -16.51
CA ALA A 402 -7.17 -32.01 -16.48
C ALA A 402 -6.07 -33.08 -16.51
N ALA A 403 -4.99 -32.88 -17.26
CA ALA A 403 -3.85 -33.80 -17.29
C ALA A 403 -3.17 -33.94 -15.92
N ARG A 404 -3.06 -32.85 -15.14
CA ARG A 404 -2.40 -32.84 -13.82
C ARG A 404 -3.32 -33.23 -12.65
N PHE A 405 -4.60 -32.86 -12.72
CA PHE A 405 -5.58 -33.00 -11.62
C PHE A 405 -6.71 -34.01 -11.94
N GLY A 406 -6.58 -34.72 -13.06
CA GLY A 406 -7.51 -35.74 -13.55
C GLY A 406 -8.73 -35.18 -14.31
N ALA A 407 -9.24 -34.01 -13.92
CA ALA A 407 -10.31 -33.32 -14.61
C ALA A 407 -10.28 -31.81 -14.29
N MET A 408 -10.81 -31.00 -15.20
CA MET A 408 -11.10 -29.59 -14.92
C MET A 408 -12.34 -29.49 -14.02
N PRO A 409 -12.27 -28.81 -12.86
CA PRO A 409 -13.46 -28.56 -12.05
C PRO A 409 -14.49 -27.72 -12.82
N ALA A 410 -15.77 -28.02 -12.65
CA ALA A 410 -16.86 -27.17 -13.15
C ALA A 410 -16.83 -25.78 -12.46
N PRO A 411 -17.41 -24.73 -13.07
CA PRO A 411 -17.52 -23.42 -12.41
C PRO A 411 -18.13 -23.52 -11.01
N GLY A 412 -17.49 -22.87 -10.03
CA GLY A 412 -17.91 -22.91 -8.63
C GLY A 412 -17.60 -24.25 -7.92
N GLN A 413 -16.76 -25.10 -8.52
CA GLN A 413 -16.31 -26.36 -7.93
C GLN A 413 -14.79 -26.42 -7.83
N SER A 414 -14.30 -27.38 -7.06
CA SER A 414 -12.89 -27.65 -6.86
C SER A 414 -12.51 -29.10 -7.15
N ARG A 415 -11.23 -29.33 -7.40
CA ARG A 415 -10.65 -30.65 -7.68
C ARG A 415 -9.29 -30.80 -7.01
N GLY A 416 -8.96 -32.03 -6.61
CA GLY A 416 -7.70 -32.37 -5.95
C GLY A 416 -7.79 -32.31 -4.42
N GLU A 417 -6.74 -32.79 -3.76
CA GLU A 417 -6.62 -32.75 -2.29
C GLU A 417 -5.59 -31.71 -1.84
N ASN A 418 -4.36 -31.79 -2.37
CA ASN A 418 -3.28 -30.83 -2.17
C ASN A 418 -2.17 -31.05 -3.24
N PRO A 419 -1.94 -30.15 -4.22
CA PRO A 419 -2.67 -28.92 -4.47
C PRO A 419 -4.13 -29.14 -4.87
N ARG A 420 -4.94 -28.10 -4.70
CA ARG A 420 -6.37 -28.07 -4.98
C ARG A 420 -6.69 -26.94 -5.93
N VAL A 421 -7.38 -27.24 -7.02
CA VAL A 421 -7.78 -26.26 -8.04
C VAL A 421 -9.23 -25.88 -7.79
N LEU A 422 -9.50 -24.58 -7.66
CA LEU A 422 -10.84 -24.00 -7.48
C LEU A 422 -11.18 -23.23 -8.76
N HIS A 423 -12.33 -23.49 -9.36
CA HIS A 423 -12.82 -22.76 -10.52
C HIS A 423 -13.66 -21.57 -10.05
N THR A 424 -13.02 -20.42 -9.86
CA THR A 424 -13.62 -19.25 -9.21
C THR A 424 -14.32 -18.30 -10.16
N ALA A 425 -13.94 -18.28 -11.45
CA ALA A 425 -14.57 -17.49 -12.51
C ALA A 425 -14.33 -18.14 -13.90
N PRO A 426 -15.08 -17.79 -14.96
CA PRO A 426 -15.06 -18.50 -16.25
C PRO A 426 -13.67 -18.77 -16.86
N ASP A 427 -12.73 -17.85 -16.68
CA ASP A 427 -11.35 -17.95 -17.20
C ASP A 427 -10.29 -17.90 -16.09
N THR A 428 -10.70 -18.03 -14.82
CA THR A 428 -9.82 -17.90 -13.66
C THR A 428 -9.89 -19.13 -12.77
N LEU A 429 -8.73 -19.73 -12.54
CA LEU A 429 -8.52 -20.80 -11.58
C LEU A 429 -7.70 -20.29 -10.41
N LEU A 430 -8.06 -20.72 -9.21
CA LEU A 430 -7.28 -20.51 -8.01
C LEU A 430 -6.72 -21.85 -7.54
N VAL A 431 -5.39 -22.00 -7.52
CA VAL A 431 -4.72 -23.22 -7.06
C VAL A 431 -4.15 -22.98 -5.67
N LEU A 432 -4.63 -23.74 -4.70
CA LEU A 432 -4.23 -23.67 -3.31
C LEU A 432 -3.44 -24.92 -2.93
N ALA A 433 -2.31 -24.74 -2.25
CA ALA A 433 -1.58 -25.83 -1.65
C ALA A 433 -1.13 -25.53 -0.22
N GLU A 434 -1.34 -26.48 0.69
CA GLU A 434 -0.87 -26.40 2.08
C GLU A 434 0.51 -27.07 2.17
N GLY A 435 1.46 -26.46 2.90
CA GLY A 435 2.78 -27.05 3.18
C GLY A 435 3.79 -27.03 2.03
N HIS A 436 3.50 -26.32 0.93
CA HIS A 436 4.48 -26.10 -0.14
C HIS A 436 5.55 -25.10 0.27
N GLY A 437 6.75 -25.27 -0.29
CA GLY A 437 7.83 -24.28 -0.17
C GLY A 437 7.45 -22.97 -0.85
N GLU A 438 8.07 -21.87 -0.41
CA GLU A 438 7.88 -20.56 -1.02
C GLU A 438 8.24 -20.58 -2.51
N GLY A 439 7.35 -20.06 -3.35
CA GLY A 439 7.50 -20.07 -4.82
C GLY A 439 7.35 -21.44 -5.50
N ALA A 440 7.39 -22.56 -4.76
CA ALA A 440 7.42 -23.90 -5.35
C ALA A 440 6.16 -24.23 -6.16
N LEU A 441 4.97 -23.90 -5.64
CA LEU A 441 3.71 -24.08 -6.36
C LEU A 441 3.64 -23.21 -7.63
N ALA A 442 4.12 -21.96 -7.54
CA ALA A 442 4.14 -21.05 -8.69
C ALA A 442 5.08 -21.58 -9.78
N ALA A 443 6.24 -22.11 -9.42
CA ALA A 443 7.17 -22.74 -10.36
C ALA A 443 6.55 -23.98 -11.03
N GLU A 444 5.98 -24.92 -10.25
CA GLU A 444 5.30 -26.11 -10.78
C GLU A 444 4.20 -25.72 -11.79
N LEU A 445 3.37 -24.75 -11.42
CA LEU A 445 2.25 -24.34 -12.26
C LEU A 445 2.70 -23.56 -13.49
N ARG A 446 3.80 -22.80 -13.41
CA ARG A 446 4.36 -22.09 -14.56
C ARG A 446 4.79 -23.06 -15.66
N ASP A 447 5.45 -24.14 -15.28
CA ASP A 447 5.83 -25.21 -16.21
C ASP A 447 4.60 -25.93 -16.79
N LEU A 448 3.58 -26.15 -15.96
CA LEU A 448 2.32 -26.76 -16.39
C LEU A 448 1.58 -25.90 -17.42
N VAL A 449 1.32 -24.63 -17.11
CA VAL A 449 0.44 -23.77 -17.93
C VAL A 449 1.16 -23.13 -19.11
N GLY A 450 2.49 -22.95 -19.03
CA GLY A 450 3.28 -22.32 -20.08
C GLY A 450 2.67 -20.99 -20.54
N ASP A 451 2.42 -20.89 -21.83
CA ASP A 451 1.84 -19.74 -22.53
C ASP A 451 0.30 -19.71 -22.57
N THR A 452 -0.37 -20.69 -21.99
CA THR A 452 -1.86 -20.75 -22.01
C THR A 452 -2.53 -19.87 -20.97
N ALA A 453 -1.78 -19.37 -19.98
CA ALA A 453 -2.32 -18.56 -18.90
C ALA A 453 -1.28 -17.63 -18.30
N ALA A 454 -1.72 -16.45 -17.85
CA ALA A 454 -0.99 -15.63 -16.91
C ALA A 454 -1.04 -16.27 -15.52
N LEU A 455 0.08 -16.17 -14.77
CA LEU A 455 0.22 -16.79 -13.46
C LEU A 455 0.56 -15.74 -12.40
N LEU A 456 -0.27 -15.64 -11.37
CA LEU A 456 -0.07 -14.71 -10.27
C LEU A 456 0.11 -15.45 -8.95
N ASP A 457 1.27 -15.31 -8.31
CA ASP A 457 1.50 -15.84 -6.96
C ASP A 457 0.87 -14.91 -5.90
N LEU A 458 -0.18 -15.40 -5.25
CA LEU A 458 -0.97 -14.73 -4.22
C LEU A 458 -0.61 -15.18 -2.78
N SER A 459 0.45 -15.96 -2.61
CA SER A 459 0.80 -16.60 -1.34
C SER A 459 1.13 -15.61 -0.21
N HIS A 460 1.56 -14.38 -0.52
CA HIS A 460 1.89 -13.33 0.47
C HIS A 460 0.72 -12.42 0.84
N GLY A 461 -0.18 -12.16 -0.10
CA GLY A 461 -1.29 -11.22 0.05
C GLY A 461 -2.59 -11.87 0.49
N ARG A 462 -2.62 -13.19 0.69
CA ARG A 462 -3.79 -13.92 1.19
C ARG A 462 -3.53 -14.61 2.51
N SER A 463 -4.61 -14.89 3.22
CA SER A 463 -4.61 -15.65 4.48
C SER A 463 -5.79 -16.59 4.51
N LEU A 464 -5.60 -17.70 5.20
CA LEU A 464 -6.58 -18.77 5.30
C LEU A 464 -7.09 -18.86 6.73
N ILE A 465 -8.39 -18.73 6.91
CA ILE A 465 -9.09 -19.05 8.15
C ILE A 465 -9.97 -20.26 7.84
N ARG A 466 -9.92 -21.29 8.68
CA ARG A 466 -10.76 -22.47 8.53
C ARG A 466 -11.81 -22.54 9.62
N LEU A 467 -13.06 -22.64 9.17
CA LEU A 467 -14.27 -22.68 9.99
C LEU A 467 -14.92 -24.06 9.85
N GLY A 468 -15.12 -24.77 10.96
CA GLY A 468 -15.85 -26.04 10.98
C GLY A 468 -16.85 -26.12 12.12
N GLY A 469 -17.51 -27.27 12.24
CA GLY A 469 -18.53 -27.54 13.27
C GLY A 469 -19.96 -27.47 12.73
N PRO A 470 -20.93 -28.04 13.46
CA PRO A 470 -22.31 -28.17 12.99
C PRO A 470 -22.97 -26.82 12.66
N GLU A 471 -22.59 -25.74 13.35
CA GLU A 471 -23.17 -24.41 13.18
C GLU A 471 -22.43 -23.55 12.12
N ALA A 472 -21.41 -24.10 11.44
CA ALA A 472 -20.59 -23.33 10.50
C ALA A 472 -21.40 -22.70 9.36
N ARG A 473 -22.39 -23.44 8.80
CA ARG A 473 -23.29 -22.92 7.77
C ARG A 473 -24.16 -21.77 8.30
N ALA A 474 -24.71 -21.93 9.50
CA ALA A 474 -25.56 -20.92 10.13
C ALA A 474 -24.80 -19.63 10.50
N LEU A 475 -23.51 -19.75 10.87
CA LEU A 475 -22.63 -18.61 11.07
C LEU A 475 -22.41 -17.83 9.76
N LEU A 476 -21.99 -18.53 8.70
CA LEU A 476 -21.68 -17.90 7.41
C LEU A 476 -22.92 -17.29 6.75
N ALA A 477 -24.08 -17.93 6.86
CA ALA A 477 -25.35 -17.44 6.32
C ALA A 477 -25.75 -16.05 6.85
N CYS A 478 -25.19 -15.60 7.98
CA CYS A 478 -25.42 -14.25 8.48
C CYS A 478 -24.57 -13.15 7.83
N GLY A 479 -23.67 -13.51 6.92
CA GLY A 479 -22.72 -12.56 6.30
C GLY A 479 -22.58 -12.66 4.80
N THR A 480 -23.05 -13.75 4.18
CA THR A 480 -22.92 -14.01 2.75
C THR A 480 -24.29 -14.13 2.08
N ALA A 481 -24.36 -13.70 0.82
CA ALA A 481 -25.53 -13.92 -0.04
C ALA A 481 -25.52 -15.31 -0.71
N VAL A 482 -24.44 -16.09 -0.56
CA VAL A 482 -24.36 -17.45 -1.12
C VAL A 482 -25.33 -18.36 -0.39
N ASP A 483 -26.14 -19.11 -1.16
CA ASP A 483 -26.98 -20.16 -0.60
C ASP A 483 -26.11 -21.33 -0.14
N LEU A 484 -25.95 -21.45 1.18
CA LEU A 484 -25.18 -22.49 1.82
C LEU A 484 -26.02 -23.72 2.18
N ALA A 485 -27.19 -23.94 1.59
CA ALA A 485 -27.92 -25.19 1.74
C ALA A 485 -27.07 -26.38 1.28
N PRO A 486 -27.07 -27.54 1.97
CA PRO A 486 -26.24 -28.69 1.62
C PRO A 486 -26.38 -29.17 0.16
N GLU A 487 -27.57 -29.05 -0.42
CA GLU A 487 -27.92 -29.39 -1.80
C GLU A 487 -27.44 -28.37 -2.84
N ARG A 488 -27.13 -27.14 -2.43
CA ARG A 488 -26.63 -26.06 -3.30
C ARG A 488 -25.14 -25.82 -3.16
N PHE A 489 -24.61 -25.97 -1.94
CA PHE A 489 -23.19 -25.81 -1.60
C PHE A 489 -22.67 -27.09 -0.96
N ALA A 490 -22.45 -28.09 -1.81
CA ALA A 490 -21.95 -29.42 -1.47
C ALA A 490 -20.41 -29.45 -1.36
N PRO A 491 -19.80 -30.51 -0.78
CA PRO A 491 -18.35 -30.62 -0.70
C PRO A 491 -17.68 -30.47 -2.07
N GLY A 492 -16.64 -29.66 -2.13
CA GLY A 492 -15.99 -29.25 -3.37
C GLY A 492 -16.46 -27.89 -3.89
N ALA A 493 -17.62 -27.39 -3.47
CA ALA A 493 -18.12 -26.08 -3.90
C ALA A 493 -17.21 -24.95 -3.43
N CYS A 494 -17.03 -23.95 -4.29
CA CYS A 494 -16.33 -22.72 -3.99
C CYS A 494 -17.05 -21.51 -4.57
N ALA A 495 -16.94 -20.35 -3.92
CA ALA A 495 -17.51 -19.11 -4.40
C ALA A 495 -16.70 -17.90 -3.91
N ALA A 496 -16.52 -16.91 -4.79
CA ALA A 496 -16.13 -15.57 -4.37
C ALA A 496 -17.39 -14.84 -3.86
N THR A 497 -17.33 -14.28 -2.66
CA THR A 497 -18.44 -13.57 -2.01
C THR A 497 -17.88 -12.54 -1.03
N GLN A 498 -18.75 -11.85 -0.32
CA GLN A 498 -18.40 -11.10 0.88
C GLN A 498 -18.91 -11.80 2.14
N LEU A 499 -18.24 -11.53 3.26
CA LEU A 499 -18.73 -11.74 4.63
C LEU A 499 -18.81 -10.36 5.30
N GLY A 500 -20.02 -9.80 5.39
CA GLY A 500 -20.17 -8.36 5.64
C GLY A 500 -19.59 -7.56 4.46
N PRO A 501 -18.73 -6.55 4.69
CA PRO A 501 -18.05 -5.82 3.60
C PRO A 501 -16.75 -6.48 3.12
N ILE A 502 -16.33 -7.59 3.73
CA ILE A 502 -15.00 -8.20 3.49
C ILE A 502 -15.10 -9.23 2.37
N ALA A 503 -14.39 -9.02 1.26
CA ALA A 503 -14.31 -9.98 0.17
C ALA A 503 -13.53 -11.25 0.59
N VAL A 504 -14.14 -12.41 0.34
CA VAL A 504 -13.58 -13.73 0.66
C VAL A 504 -13.83 -14.72 -0.48
N THR A 505 -12.96 -15.71 -0.63
CA THR A 505 -13.28 -16.94 -1.36
C THR A 505 -13.62 -18.02 -0.36
N LEU A 506 -14.86 -18.53 -0.44
CA LEU A 506 -15.33 -19.67 0.34
C LEU A 506 -15.02 -20.96 -0.41
N HIS A 507 -14.58 -21.98 0.31
CA HIS A 507 -14.45 -23.33 -0.22
C HIS A 507 -14.89 -24.36 0.81
N LEU A 508 -15.84 -25.24 0.47
CA LEU A 508 -16.28 -26.31 1.35
C LEU A 508 -15.46 -27.57 1.10
N ARG A 509 -14.65 -27.97 2.09
CA ARG A 509 -13.74 -29.12 1.97
C ARG A 509 -14.43 -30.47 2.15
N SER A 510 -15.45 -30.55 3.00
CA SER A 510 -16.03 -31.82 3.45
C SER A 510 -17.50 -31.71 3.83
N ALA A 511 -18.19 -32.86 3.87
CA ALA A 511 -19.62 -32.94 4.21
C ALA A 511 -19.90 -32.60 5.68
N ALA A 512 -19.05 -33.05 6.61
CA ALA A 512 -18.94 -32.41 7.91
C ALA A 512 -18.34 -31.03 7.65
N PRO A 513 -19.12 -29.94 7.78
CA PRO A 513 -18.78 -28.70 7.11
C PRO A 513 -17.48 -28.16 7.65
N ALA A 514 -16.51 -28.03 6.75
CA ALA A 514 -15.22 -27.40 6.98
C ALA A 514 -14.99 -26.43 5.82
N PHE A 515 -15.15 -25.14 6.09
CA PHE A 515 -15.00 -24.06 5.15
C PHE A 515 -13.60 -23.47 5.26
N ASP A 516 -12.91 -23.38 4.13
CA ASP A 516 -11.75 -22.52 3.96
C ASP A 516 -12.24 -21.12 3.56
N LEU A 517 -11.83 -20.11 4.33
CA LEU A 517 -12.09 -18.69 4.09
C LEU A 517 -10.78 -18.04 3.66
N LEU A 518 -10.62 -17.83 2.35
CA LEU A 518 -9.47 -17.11 1.82
C LEU A 518 -9.78 -15.61 1.78
N VAL A 519 -8.97 -14.83 2.48
CA VAL A 519 -9.15 -13.39 2.63
C VAL A 519 -7.85 -12.66 2.29
N ALA A 520 -7.93 -11.41 1.83
CA ALA A 520 -6.74 -10.60 1.69
C ALA A 520 -6.08 -10.37 3.06
N ARG A 521 -4.75 -10.42 3.10
CA ARG A 521 -3.95 -10.35 4.34
C ARG A 521 -4.30 -9.13 5.18
N GLY A 522 -4.53 -7.98 4.54
CA GLY A 522 -4.91 -6.72 5.21
C GLY A 522 -6.29 -6.73 5.90
N PHE A 523 -7.19 -7.65 5.52
CA PHE A 523 -8.51 -7.80 6.14
C PHE A 523 -8.61 -9.04 7.04
N ALA A 524 -7.51 -9.77 7.24
CA ALA A 524 -7.53 -11.04 7.97
C ALA A 524 -7.97 -10.86 9.44
N GLU A 525 -7.48 -9.83 10.11
CA GLU A 525 -7.87 -9.48 11.48
C GLU A 525 -9.33 -9.06 11.57
N SER A 526 -9.78 -8.15 10.69
CA SER A 526 -11.18 -7.73 10.65
C SER A 526 -12.13 -8.89 10.37
N LEU A 527 -11.76 -9.82 9.50
CA LEU A 527 -12.55 -11.02 9.24
C LEU A 527 -12.56 -11.95 10.46
N TRP A 528 -11.40 -12.12 11.11
CA TRP A 528 -11.28 -12.92 12.32
C TRP A 528 -12.19 -12.40 13.43
N ASP A 529 -12.19 -11.10 13.68
CA ASP A 529 -13.07 -10.45 14.67
C ASP A 529 -14.54 -10.58 14.30
N TRP A 530 -14.86 -10.42 13.02
CA TRP A 530 -16.23 -10.60 12.52
C TRP A 530 -16.72 -12.04 12.76
N VAL A 531 -15.88 -13.04 12.46
CA VAL A 531 -16.21 -14.46 12.66
C VAL A 531 -16.33 -14.76 14.16
N LEU A 532 -15.38 -14.32 14.99
CA LEU A 532 -15.38 -14.51 16.44
C LEU A 532 -16.60 -13.88 17.11
N GLY A 533 -16.94 -12.64 16.74
CA GLY A 533 -18.09 -11.92 17.29
C GLY A 533 -19.40 -12.69 17.10
N ARG A 534 -19.54 -13.40 15.98
CA ARG A 534 -20.72 -14.20 15.65
C ARG A 534 -20.64 -15.63 16.20
N ALA A 535 -19.46 -16.22 16.26
CA ALA A 535 -19.25 -17.57 16.78
C ALA A 535 -19.67 -17.69 18.25
N ARG A 536 -19.58 -16.59 19.02
CA ARG A 536 -20.00 -16.53 20.43
C ARG A 536 -21.41 -17.07 20.69
N ARG A 537 -22.38 -16.84 19.79
CA ARG A 537 -23.77 -17.28 19.98
C ARG A 537 -23.97 -18.80 19.87
N PHE A 538 -23.02 -19.50 19.26
CA PHE A 538 -23.09 -20.95 19.01
C PHE A 538 -22.18 -21.77 19.93
N GLY A 539 -21.36 -21.09 20.74
CA GLY A 539 -20.22 -21.69 21.40
C GLY A 539 -19.12 -22.03 20.40
N TYR A 540 -17.88 -21.70 20.74
CA TYR A 540 -16.75 -21.91 19.84
C TYR A 540 -15.49 -22.40 20.54
N GLU A 541 -14.65 -23.06 19.75
CA GLU A 541 -13.29 -23.42 20.10
C GLU A 541 -12.35 -22.93 18.99
N GLY A 542 -11.49 -21.97 19.33
CA GLY A 542 -10.40 -21.50 18.50
C GLY A 542 -9.13 -22.27 18.82
N ILE A 543 -8.62 -23.03 17.86
CA ILE A 543 -7.31 -23.68 17.95
C ILE A 543 -6.39 -22.99 16.96
N ALA A 544 -5.57 -22.06 17.45
CA ALA A 544 -4.35 -21.70 16.74
C ALA A 544 -3.30 -22.75 17.07
N ARG A 545 -3.00 -23.67 16.15
CA ARG A 545 -1.80 -24.50 16.25
C ARG A 545 -0.56 -23.68 15.88
N LEU A 546 -0.32 -22.54 16.53
CA LEU A 546 0.89 -21.73 16.32
C LEU A 546 1.37 -21.04 17.62
N PHE A 547 2.42 -21.65 18.19
CA PHE A 547 3.58 -21.04 18.86
C PHE A 547 3.41 -20.24 20.16
N GLU A 548 3.36 -20.96 21.29
CA GLU A 548 3.45 -20.45 22.67
C GLU A 548 4.72 -19.62 22.98
N ARG A 549 5.79 -19.74 22.18
CA ARG A 549 7.08 -19.07 22.45
C ARG A 549 7.16 -17.63 21.93
N GLU A 550 6.48 -17.28 20.84
CA GLU A 550 6.49 -15.91 20.28
C GLU A 550 5.37 -15.04 20.86
N ALA A 551 4.22 -15.63 21.20
CA ALA A 551 3.15 -14.95 21.94
C ALA A 551 3.66 -14.40 23.29
N LYS A 552 4.51 -15.17 23.99
CA LYS A 552 5.17 -14.72 25.25
C LYS A 552 6.04 -13.47 25.09
N ARG A 553 6.56 -13.18 23.89
CA ARG A 553 7.40 -12.01 23.62
C ARG A 553 6.58 -10.74 23.35
N ARG A 554 5.30 -10.88 22.95
CA ARG A 554 4.32 -9.78 22.80
C ARG A 554 3.45 -9.55 24.05
N MET A 555 3.31 -10.55 24.94
CA MET A 555 2.51 -10.46 26.17
C MET A 555 3.01 -9.43 27.21
N THR A 556 4.04 -8.65 26.92
CA THR A 556 4.44 -7.47 27.70
C THR A 556 3.81 -6.16 27.21
N GLN A 557 2.87 -6.20 26.25
CA GLN A 557 2.14 -5.00 25.84
C GLN A 557 0.81 -4.83 26.60
N THR A 558 0.76 -3.76 27.39
CA THR A 558 -0.47 -3.12 27.88
C THR A 558 -1.32 -2.70 26.67
N TRP A 559 -2.59 -3.13 26.64
CA TRP A 559 -3.58 -2.68 25.64
C TRP A 559 -3.78 -1.16 25.71
N ARG A 560 -4.22 -0.53 24.60
CA ARG A 560 -4.36 0.92 24.44
C ARG A 560 -5.72 1.28 23.81
N VAL A 561 -6.14 2.53 23.95
CA VAL A 561 -7.35 3.10 23.34
C VAL A 561 -6.94 4.24 22.41
N ASP A 562 -7.49 4.22 21.19
CA ASP A 562 -7.27 5.23 20.15
C ASP A 562 -8.62 5.92 19.80
N SER A 563 -8.55 7.19 19.39
CA SER A 563 -9.64 7.95 18.78
C SER A 563 -9.47 8.01 17.25
N GLU A 564 -10.40 8.66 16.55
CA GLU A 564 -10.30 8.89 15.10
C GLU A 564 -9.06 9.73 14.71
N THR A 565 -8.48 10.49 15.64
CA THR A 565 -7.34 11.40 15.42
C THR A 565 -6.01 10.86 15.95
N GLY A 566 -6.01 9.70 16.63
CA GLY A 566 -4.79 9.02 17.08
C GLY A 566 -4.91 8.46 18.49
N ARG A 567 -3.78 8.28 19.17
CA ARG A 567 -3.78 7.70 20.53
C ARG A 567 -4.50 8.61 21.52
N LEU A 568 -5.56 8.10 22.14
CA LEU A 568 -6.32 8.82 23.15
C LEU A 568 -5.49 8.89 24.42
N ARG A 569 -5.10 10.11 24.82
CA ARG A 569 -4.34 10.35 26.06
C ARG A 569 -5.22 10.90 27.16
N GLU A 570 -6.15 11.77 26.80
CA GLU A 570 -7.09 12.41 27.72
C GLU A 570 -8.47 12.55 27.08
N VAL A 571 -9.52 12.42 27.89
CA VAL A 571 -10.90 12.44 27.42
C VAL A 571 -11.79 13.17 28.42
N LEU A 572 -12.74 13.95 27.90
CA LEU A 572 -13.80 14.56 28.70
C LEU A 572 -15.04 13.66 28.71
N LEU A 573 -15.54 13.35 29.91
CA LEU A 573 -16.66 12.45 30.16
C LEU A 573 -17.75 13.18 30.96
N CYS A 574 -19.01 12.92 30.64
CA CYS A 574 -20.17 13.36 31.43
C CYS A 574 -21.00 12.15 31.82
N ARG A 575 -21.55 12.11 33.05
CA ARG A 575 -22.46 11.02 33.45
C ARG A 575 -23.82 11.19 32.75
N PRO A 576 -24.47 10.09 32.31
CA PRO A 576 -25.79 10.15 31.65
C PRO A 576 -26.96 10.31 32.63
N ASP A 577 -26.82 11.12 33.68
CA ASP A 577 -27.79 11.25 34.78
C ASP A 577 -29.14 11.87 34.35
N HIS A 578 -29.15 12.59 33.22
CA HIS A 578 -30.32 13.26 32.67
C HIS A 578 -30.66 12.81 31.24
N TYR A 579 -30.12 11.66 30.80
CA TYR A 579 -30.34 11.18 29.44
C TYR A 579 -31.82 10.92 29.18
N ALA A 580 -32.33 11.50 28.10
CA ALA A 580 -33.69 11.28 27.64
C ALA A 580 -33.75 11.32 26.13
N TRP A 581 -34.55 10.43 25.54
CA TRP A 581 -34.84 10.45 24.12
C TRP A 581 -35.49 11.78 23.72
N GLN A 582 -34.89 12.49 22.75
CA GLN A 582 -35.51 13.63 22.08
C GLN A 582 -35.96 13.23 20.67
N PRO A 583 -37.10 13.72 20.17
CA PRO A 583 -37.65 13.35 18.86
C PRO A 583 -36.91 14.03 17.68
N THR A 584 -35.58 14.05 17.70
CA THR A 584 -34.72 14.75 16.74
C THR A 584 -34.51 13.99 15.44
N ASN A 585 -34.67 12.66 15.43
CA ASN A 585 -34.53 11.81 14.25
C ASN A 585 -35.59 10.71 14.19
N ALA A 586 -35.67 10.01 13.05
CA ALA A 586 -36.70 8.98 12.81
C ALA A 586 -36.64 7.83 13.84
N ILE A 587 -35.45 7.36 14.20
CA ILE A 587 -35.25 6.29 15.19
C ILE A 587 -35.77 6.72 16.57
N ALA A 588 -35.41 7.92 17.01
CA ALA A 588 -35.85 8.44 18.30
C ALA A 588 -37.37 8.69 18.32
N ARG A 589 -37.96 9.14 17.21
CA ARG A 589 -39.42 9.31 17.07
C ARG A 589 -40.15 7.98 17.11
N GLU A 590 -39.66 6.96 16.42
CA GLU A 590 -40.22 5.60 16.44
C GLU A 590 -40.10 4.97 17.83
N THR A 591 -38.95 5.14 18.48
CA THR A 591 -38.70 4.65 19.85
C THR A 591 -39.64 5.30 20.86
N LEU A 592 -39.85 6.62 20.76
CA LEU A 592 -40.80 7.36 21.60
C LEU A 592 -42.26 7.00 21.30
N ALA A 593 -42.60 6.70 20.04
CA ALA A 593 -43.93 6.29 19.63
C ALA A 593 -44.30 4.87 20.08
N ALA A 594 -43.31 4.00 20.28
CA ALA A 594 -43.48 2.63 20.79
C ALA A 594 -43.81 2.55 22.30
N GLY A 595 -43.84 3.69 23.01
CA GLY A 595 -44.17 3.79 24.44
C GLY A 595 -43.07 4.50 25.24
N PRO A 596 -43.28 4.78 26.54
CA PRO A 596 -42.31 5.50 27.37
C PRO A 596 -41.16 4.56 27.79
N ALA A 597 -40.31 4.16 26.84
CA ALA A 597 -39.05 3.52 27.15
C ALA A 597 -38.01 4.60 27.45
N ARG A 598 -38.10 5.22 28.65
CA ARG A 598 -36.87 5.81 29.22
C ARG A 598 -35.87 4.66 29.34
N PRO A 599 -34.65 4.77 28.79
CA PRO A 599 -33.63 3.77 29.02
C PRO A 599 -33.46 3.57 30.52
N GLU A 600 -33.27 2.32 30.95
CA GLU A 600 -33.11 2.01 32.35
C GLU A 600 -31.86 2.74 32.88
N GLN A 601 -32.06 3.68 33.80
CA GLN A 601 -31.01 4.59 34.26
C GLN A 601 -29.82 3.80 34.84
N SER A 602 -30.10 2.74 35.60
CA SER A 602 -29.10 1.82 36.14
C SER A 602 -28.27 1.12 35.07
N ALA A 603 -28.87 0.79 33.91
CA ALA A 603 -28.15 0.16 32.81
C ALA A 603 -27.21 1.15 32.11
N LEU A 604 -27.65 2.41 31.94
CA LEU A 604 -26.81 3.48 31.39
C LEU A 604 -25.62 3.80 32.30
N GLU A 605 -25.86 3.88 33.61
CA GLU A 605 -24.80 4.09 34.60
C GLU A 605 -23.80 2.93 34.61
N ALA A 606 -24.27 1.68 34.57
CA ALA A 606 -23.40 0.51 34.52
C ALA A 606 -22.54 0.45 33.24
N GLN A 607 -23.11 0.85 32.09
CA GLN A 607 -22.39 0.95 30.83
C GLN A 607 -21.33 2.06 30.86
N TYR A 608 -21.69 3.23 31.41
CA TYR A 608 -20.76 4.34 31.62
C TYR A 608 -19.59 3.94 32.52
N ASP A 609 -19.85 3.30 33.66
CA ASP A 609 -18.81 2.83 34.57
C ASP A 609 -17.94 1.72 33.94
N GLY A 610 -18.49 0.93 33.02
CA GLY A 610 -17.73 -0.03 32.20
C GLY A 610 -16.75 0.65 31.25
N LEU A 611 -17.21 1.72 30.58
CA LEU A 611 -16.40 2.54 29.68
C LEU A 611 -15.26 3.26 30.42
N VAL A 612 -15.56 3.91 31.55
CA VAL A 612 -14.57 4.60 32.40
C VAL A 612 -13.46 3.63 32.80
N ARG A 613 -13.83 2.45 33.32
CA ARG A 613 -12.84 1.42 33.72
C ARG A 613 -11.96 0.97 32.57
N ALA A 614 -12.50 0.85 31.36
CA ALA A 614 -11.72 0.48 30.19
C ALA A 614 -10.71 1.58 29.79
N LEU A 615 -11.12 2.84 29.86
CA LEU A 615 -10.27 4.01 29.57
C LEU A 615 -9.13 4.14 30.61
N GLU A 616 -9.46 4.03 31.90
CA GLU A 616 -8.49 4.09 32.99
C GLU A 616 -7.50 2.91 32.93
N ALA A 617 -7.98 1.70 32.65
CA ALA A 617 -7.13 0.52 32.47
C ALA A 617 -6.17 0.64 31.27
N ALA A 618 -6.53 1.43 30.25
CA ALA A 618 -5.68 1.74 29.10
C ALA A 618 -4.73 2.93 29.34
N GLY A 619 -4.76 3.54 30.53
CA GLY A 619 -3.91 4.67 30.92
C GLY A 619 -4.35 6.02 30.34
N VAL A 620 -5.63 6.18 30.02
CA VAL A 620 -6.22 7.45 29.55
C VAL A 620 -6.61 8.31 30.76
N VAL A 621 -6.27 9.60 30.74
CA VAL A 621 -6.70 10.57 31.76
C VAL A 621 -8.16 10.96 31.52
N CYS A 622 -9.04 10.67 32.47
CA CYS A 622 -10.46 10.96 32.36
C CYS A 622 -10.80 12.25 33.13
N HIS A 623 -11.34 13.25 32.43
CA HIS A 623 -11.86 14.49 33.00
C HIS A 623 -13.38 14.44 33.05
N TYR A 624 -13.98 14.92 34.14
CA TYR A 624 -15.42 14.78 34.37
C TYR A 624 -16.14 16.13 34.35
N THR A 625 -17.26 16.22 33.63
CA THR A 625 -18.18 17.38 33.68
C THR A 625 -19.42 17.08 34.53
N VAL A 626 -20.00 18.12 35.11
CA VAL A 626 -21.24 18.03 35.89
C VAL A 626 -22.42 17.96 34.91
N PRO A 627 -23.28 16.92 34.99
CA PRO A 627 -24.45 16.82 34.14
C PRO A 627 -25.48 17.90 34.50
N GLU A 628 -26.03 18.56 33.47
CA GLU A 628 -27.01 19.63 33.65
C GLU A 628 -28.44 19.15 33.32
N PRO A 629 -29.44 19.36 34.21
CA PRO A 629 -30.80 18.84 34.04
C PRO A 629 -31.52 19.24 32.75
N HIS A 630 -31.10 20.34 32.12
CA HIS A 630 -31.71 20.86 30.89
C HIS A 630 -30.98 20.40 29.61
N LEU A 631 -29.89 19.63 29.73
CA LEU A 631 -29.10 19.11 28.61
C LEU A 631 -29.15 17.56 28.59
N PRO A 632 -30.18 16.98 27.94
CA PRO A 632 -30.37 15.51 27.91
C PRO A 632 -29.35 14.76 27.04
N TYR A 633 -28.49 15.47 26.31
CA TYR A 633 -27.40 14.93 25.48
C TYR A 633 -26.10 15.72 25.70
N GLN A 634 -25.64 15.81 26.94
CA GLN A 634 -24.36 16.45 27.24
C GLN A 634 -23.20 15.52 26.84
N VAL A 635 -22.13 16.08 26.27
CA VAL A 635 -21.00 15.36 25.65
C VAL A 635 -20.52 14.18 26.52
N TYR A 636 -20.81 12.95 26.09
CA TYR A 636 -20.54 11.75 26.91
C TYR A 636 -19.11 11.22 26.78
N THR A 637 -18.46 11.48 25.64
CA THR A 637 -17.03 11.21 25.41
C THR A 637 -16.51 12.18 24.35
N ARG A 638 -15.54 13.04 24.69
CA ARG A 638 -14.86 13.89 23.70
C ARG A 638 -13.36 13.85 23.88
N ASP A 639 -12.67 13.57 22.78
CA ASP A 639 -11.23 13.70 22.69
C ASP A 639 -10.86 15.17 22.90
N SER A 640 -9.97 15.43 23.86
CA SER A 640 -9.49 16.78 24.17
C SER A 640 -8.77 17.48 23.01
N SER A 641 -8.39 16.74 21.97
CA SER A 641 -7.77 17.27 20.75
C SER A 641 -8.76 17.87 19.73
N GLN A 642 -10.08 17.81 19.98
CA GLN A 642 -11.14 18.35 19.10
C GLN A 642 -12.02 19.43 19.73
#